data_AF-A0A7G3AE44-F1
#
_entry.id   AF-A0A7G3AE44-F1
#
_cell.length_a   1.000
_cell.length_b   1.000
_cell.length_c   1.000
_cell.angle_alpha   90.00
_cell.angle_beta   90.00
_cell.angle_gamma   90.00
#
_symmetry.space_group_name_H-M   'P 1'
#
loop_
_entity.id
_entity.type
_entity.pdbx_description
1 polymer ?
#
loop_
_entity_poly.entity_id
_entity_poly.type
_entity_poly.pdbx_seq_one_letter_code
_entity_poly.pdbx_strand_id
1 'polypeptide(L)'
;MIRKSFTIISVWPRVSARIYYLIRPGSGTSDCDLSTDYIIRKTDKPSFELQFSDGSCGLKMNKKKCFTPDKLVCYVMGLLVVVAATAAVIMIVRTSICDSQEVDFAEKKPIATPWGFKCVEDKCVRTLITVDNWRYLDSLSVCHLKCEKYGTLLPQPTIQTHISDTVEAISVCGMEFIGVEDEAVQNHLDESIHRFFQHLEKKKTEKHPLARGSKVRVEFKLAQNNLSLTLDTDESYKLQINGDVEHEIKVLIEGETYFGLRHGLESLAQLIVYDNLQYRYKMPKRVEIEDRPAYRHRGILLDTVRQFYTVDSIKRTLDTMAIVKLNVFHWHITDANSYPMKLKNFPDMARFGAYGPHKVYTVNDMKEVVRYARVRGIRVIPEFDAPAHVAEGWQLTDFVTCYNAQPWSQFCAGPPCGQLDPTRADLYNVLEGIYREMNEVFDYPDMFHMGGDEVYPSCWNTSTHIQQWMIERGWQLRREDFVELWNHFQSHAHERLKAAASQTRAILWTGTLTEPNFVERFLPQEDYIIQVWTEGSGAASHVPHLLARGYDLIISNSDALYLDCGFGLYVDEGVNWCSPYKPWSKIYNNNITAMGGERREQILGAEACLWSSISSEDSLDSRLWPRASALAERLWSDPETNFRGVERRILLHRRDLINLGIAAESIQPDWCLQNPFYCVR
;
A
#
# COMPACT_ATOMS: atom_id res chain seq x y z
N MET A 1 49.61 -16.92 -30.17
CA MET A 1 48.68 -17.80 -30.92
C MET A 1 48.60 -19.13 -30.19
N ILE A 2 47.41 -19.53 -29.75
CA ILE A 2 46.88 -20.91 -29.59
C ILE A 2 45.68 -20.80 -28.64
N ARG A 3 44.50 -21.09 -29.21
CA ARG A 3 43.20 -21.21 -28.54
C ARG A 3 43.24 -22.41 -27.58
N LYS A 4 42.68 -22.26 -26.37
CA LYS A 4 42.19 -23.38 -25.56
C LYS A 4 40.67 -23.30 -25.50
N SER A 5 40.05 -24.33 -26.05
CA SER A 5 38.62 -24.61 -26.04
C SER A 5 38.14 -24.91 -24.62
N PHE A 6 36.99 -24.34 -24.23
CA PHE A 6 36.15 -24.88 -23.16
C PHE A 6 34.84 -25.34 -23.79
N THR A 7 34.57 -26.64 -23.69
CA THR A 7 33.29 -27.26 -24.05
C THR A 7 32.40 -27.19 -22.82
N ILE A 8 31.34 -26.38 -22.86
CA ILE A 8 30.23 -26.46 -21.90
C ILE A 8 29.14 -27.29 -22.58
N ILE A 9 28.97 -28.53 -22.13
CA ILE A 9 27.77 -29.33 -22.40
C ILE A 9 26.73 -28.86 -21.38
N SER A 10 25.76 -28.06 -21.83
CA SER A 10 24.52 -27.83 -21.08
C SER A 10 23.39 -28.51 -21.83
N VAL A 11 22.85 -29.57 -21.24
CA VAL A 11 21.61 -30.21 -21.68
C VAL A 11 20.52 -29.67 -20.77
N TRP A 12 19.65 -28.81 -21.32
CA TRP A 12 18.40 -28.37 -20.66
C TRP A 12 17.21 -29.07 -21.33
N PRO A 13 16.13 -29.41 -20.59
CA PRO A 13 14.95 -30.05 -21.17
C PRO A 13 14.19 -29.05 -22.04
N ARG A 14 13.78 -29.47 -23.24
CA ARG A 14 12.80 -28.76 -24.05
C ARG A 14 11.45 -28.80 -23.34
N VAL A 15 10.89 -27.64 -22.96
CA VAL A 15 9.48 -27.53 -22.58
C VAL A 15 8.69 -27.31 -23.86
N SER A 16 7.97 -28.33 -24.33
CA SER A 16 6.94 -28.17 -25.37
C SER A 16 5.57 -28.16 -24.71
N ALA A 17 4.82 -27.06 -24.84
CA ALA A 17 3.40 -27.06 -24.51
C ALA A 17 2.62 -27.52 -25.76
N ARG A 18 1.94 -28.67 -25.68
CA ARG A 18 0.97 -29.11 -26.70
C ARG A 18 -0.44 -28.84 -26.19
N ILE A 19 -1.20 -28.01 -26.90
CA ILE A 19 -2.62 -27.77 -26.64
C ILE A 19 -3.40 -28.61 -27.66
N TYR A 20 -4.21 -29.57 -27.19
CA TYR A 20 -5.10 -30.36 -28.06
C TYR A 20 -6.48 -29.70 -28.11
N TYR A 21 -6.98 -29.44 -29.33
CA TYR A 21 -8.38 -29.10 -29.55
C TYR A 21 -9.18 -30.38 -29.81
N LEU A 22 -10.27 -30.59 -29.07
CA LEU A 22 -11.30 -31.58 -29.38
C LEU A 22 -12.45 -30.86 -30.10
N ILE A 23 -12.47 -30.94 -31.43
CA ILE A 23 -13.61 -30.50 -32.25
C ILE A 23 -14.39 -31.75 -32.69
N ARG A 24 -15.67 -31.85 -32.29
CA ARG A 24 -16.58 -32.90 -32.80
C ARG A 24 -16.88 -32.65 -34.29
N PRO A 25 -16.85 -33.67 -35.16
CA PRO A 25 -16.96 -33.46 -36.60
C PRO A 25 -18.43 -33.34 -37.05
N GLY A 26 -18.76 -32.22 -37.68
CA GLY A 26 -19.88 -32.09 -38.61
C GLY A 26 -19.35 -32.05 -40.04
N SER A 27 -19.61 -33.12 -40.79
CA SER A 27 -19.49 -33.30 -42.26
C SER A 27 -18.71 -32.25 -43.08
N GLY A 28 -17.58 -32.66 -43.65
CA GLY A 28 -16.96 -31.97 -44.80
C GLY A 28 -15.43 -31.95 -44.71
N THR A 29 -14.79 -32.70 -45.59
CA THR A 29 -13.34 -32.94 -45.69
C THR A 29 -12.48 -31.69 -45.95
N SER A 30 -11.48 -31.43 -45.09
CA SER A 30 -10.09 -31.14 -45.46
C SER A 30 -9.24 -30.94 -44.19
N ASP A 31 -8.24 -31.80 -43.98
CA ASP A 31 -7.27 -31.71 -42.87
C ASP A 31 -6.43 -30.42 -42.97
N CYS A 32 -6.50 -29.58 -41.92
CA CYS A 32 -5.46 -28.59 -41.63
C CYS A 32 -4.91 -28.89 -40.23
N ASP A 33 -3.75 -29.54 -40.21
CA ASP A 33 -2.95 -29.75 -39.02
C ASP A 33 -2.18 -28.45 -38.73
N LEU A 34 -2.60 -27.70 -37.71
CA LEU A 34 -1.92 -26.48 -37.25
C LEU A 34 -1.10 -26.82 -36.00
N SER A 35 0.13 -27.31 -36.20
CA SER A 35 1.15 -27.34 -35.15
C SER A 35 1.97 -26.06 -35.20
N THR A 36 1.94 -25.24 -34.14
CA THR A 36 2.83 -24.07 -33.99
C THR A 36 3.75 -24.30 -32.80
N ASP A 37 5.05 -24.47 -33.07
CA ASP A 37 6.09 -24.60 -32.05
C ASP A 37 6.61 -23.20 -31.67
N TYR A 38 6.64 -22.89 -30.36
CA TYR A 38 7.24 -21.66 -29.83
C TYR A 38 8.64 -21.94 -29.27
N ILE A 39 9.63 -21.12 -29.62
CA ILE A 39 10.98 -21.17 -29.08
C ILE A 39 11.24 -19.90 -28.26
N ILE A 40 11.37 -20.02 -26.94
CA ILE A 40 11.79 -18.94 -26.06
C ILE A 40 13.32 -19.03 -25.87
N ARG A 41 14.06 -17.99 -26.26
CA ARG A 41 15.50 -17.86 -25.93
C ARG A 41 15.74 -16.59 -25.15
N LYS A 42 16.60 -16.67 -24.14
CA LYS A 42 17.12 -15.53 -23.38
C LYS A 42 18.20 -14.83 -24.22
N THR A 43 18.09 -13.52 -24.41
CA THR A 43 19.17 -12.66 -24.93
C THR A 43 19.63 -11.71 -23.83
N ASP A 44 20.87 -11.23 -23.91
CA ASP A 44 21.57 -10.48 -22.84
C ASP A 44 21.06 -9.02 -22.63
N LYS A 45 19.80 -8.71 -22.98
CA LYS A 45 19.12 -7.42 -22.72
C LYS A 45 17.64 -7.65 -22.39
N PRO A 46 16.98 -6.75 -21.61
CA PRO A 46 15.59 -6.92 -21.21
C PRO A 46 14.66 -6.53 -22.38
N SER A 47 14.50 -7.41 -23.35
CA SER A 47 13.48 -7.31 -24.39
C SER A 47 13.14 -8.69 -24.92
N PHE A 48 11.85 -9.03 -24.95
CA PHE A 48 11.34 -10.26 -25.56
C PHE A 48 11.05 -9.99 -27.03
N GLU A 49 11.70 -10.71 -27.94
CA GLU A 49 11.41 -10.68 -29.38
C GLU A 49 10.67 -11.97 -29.77
N LEU A 50 9.45 -11.83 -30.29
CA LEU A 50 8.68 -12.93 -30.88
C LEU A 50 9.04 -13.03 -32.37
N GLN A 51 9.73 -14.10 -32.77
CA GLN A 51 9.99 -14.39 -34.17
C GLN A 51 9.09 -15.53 -34.66
N PHE A 52 8.33 -15.28 -35.73
CA PHE A 52 7.55 -16.30 -36.43
C PHE A 52 8.47 -17.14 -37.31
N SER A 53 8.31 -18.46 -37.27
CA SER A 53 9.08 -19.39 -38.09
C SER A 53 8.38 -19.74 -39.39
N ASP A 54 8.05 -18.75 -40.22
CA ASP A 54 7.78 -18.94 -41.65
C ASP A 54 7.91 -17.64 -42.46
N GLY A 55 8.99 -17.54 -43.24
CA GLY A 55 9.09 -16.55 -44.29
C GLY A 55 8.17 -16.93 -45.46
N SER A 56 6.95 -16.40 -45.52
CA SER A 56 6.23 -16.10 -46.77
C SER A 56 4.79 -15.63 -46.54
N CYS A 57 4.57 -14.32 -46.39
CA CYS A 57 3.33 -13.71 -46.86
C CYS A 57 3.50 -12.21 -47.12
N GLY A 58 3.79 -11.85 -48.37
CA GLY A 58 3.66 -10.47 -48.83
C GLY A 58 2.20 -10.19 -49.16
N LEU A 59 1.53 -9.32 -48.39
CA LEU A 59 0.18 -8.87 -48.70
C LEU A 59 0.17 -7.35 -48.96
N LYS A 60 0.13 -7.01 -50.26
CA LYS A 60 -0.31 -5.71 -50.75
C LYS A 60 -1.79 -5.53 -50.40
N MET A 61 -2.11 -4.50 -49.61
CA MET A 61 -3.50 -4.13 -49.35
C MET A 61 -4.14 -3.51 -50.61
N ASN A 62 -5.28 -4.05 -51.02
CA ASN A 62 -6.22 -3.34 -51.87
C ASN A 62 -7.63 -3.44 -51.30
N LYS A 63 -8.32 -2.30 -51.31
CA LYS A 63 -9.60 -2.02 -50.64
C LYS A 63 -10.73 -2.95 -51.10
N LYS A 64 -11.47 -3.54 -50.15
CA LYS A 64 -12.95 -3.46 -49.99
C LYS A 64 -13.45 -4.43 -48.90
N LYS A 65 -14.24 -3.86 -47.97
CA LYS A 65 -15.26 -4.44 -47.07
C LYS A 65 -15.14 -5.93 -46.68
N CYS A 66 -14.86 -6.19 -45.40
CA CYS A 66 -15.51 -7.22 -44.58
C CYS A 66 -15.66 -6.71 -43.14
N PHE A 67 -16.88 -6.79 -42.61
CA PHE A 67 -17.19 -6.76 -41.18
C PHE A 67 -16.89 -8.14 -40.60
N THR A 68 -16.21 -8.26 -39.44
CA THR A 68 -16.34 -9.33 -38.40
C THR A 68 -15.35 -9.04 -37.20
N PRO A 69 -15.18 -9.88 -36.16
CA PRO A 69 -15.38 -9.56 -34.75
C PRO A 69 -14.03 -9.46 -33.99
N ASP A 70 -13.19 -8.50 -34.34
CA ASP A 70 -11.77 -8.55 -33.94
C ASP A 70 -11.48 -8.07 -32.51
N LYS A 71 -12.44 -7.45 -31.81
CA LYS A 71 -12.20 -6.96 -30.45
C LYS A 71 -12.26 -8.04 -29.38
N LEU A 72 -13.13 -9.05 -29.54
CA LEU A 72 -13.30 -10.11 -28.54
C LEU A 72 -12.10 -11.08 -28.55
N VAL A 73 -11.59 -11.41 -29.74
CA VAL A 73 -10.44 -12.31 -29.89
C VAL A 73 -9.16 -11.67 -29.35
N CYS A 74 -8.93 -10.37 -29.61
CA CYS A 74 -7.80 -9.65 -29.02
C CYS A 74 -7.92 -9.53 -27.49
N TYR A 75 -9.13 -9.35 -26.96
CA TYR A 75 -9.34 -9.27 -25.50
C TYR A 75 -9.09 -10.62 -24.83
N VAL A 76 -9.62 -11.71 -25.40
CA VAL A 76 -9.43 -13.08 -24.89
C VAL A 76 -7.96 -13.51 -25.01
N MET A 77 -7.29 -13.20 -26.13
CA MET A 77 -5.86 -13.46 -26.29
C MET A 77 -5.01 -12.64 -25.32
N GLY A 78 -5.36 -11.36 -25.10
CA GLY A 78 -4.70 -10.51 -24.11
C GLY A 78 -4.86 -11.07 -22.69
N LEU A 79 -6.06 -11.51 -22.32
CA LEU A 79 -6.32 -12.14 -21.03
C LEU A 79 -5.53 -13.44 -20.86
N LEU A 80 -5.50 -14.30 -21.87
CA LEU A 80 -4.75 -15.55 -21.86
C LEU A 80 -3.23 -15.33 -21.77
N VAL A 81 -2.70 -14.29 -22.41
CA VAL A 81 -1.28 -13.91 -22.29
C VAL A 81 -0.96 -13.41 -20.89
N VAL A 82 -1.85 -12.63 -20.26
CA VAL A 82 -1.69 -12.20 -18.87
C VAL A 82 -1.74 -13.39 -17.93
N VAL A 83 -2.73 -14.29 -18.06
CA VAL A 83 -2.83 -15.51 -17.25
C VAL A 83 -1.59 -16.41 -17.43
N ALA A 84 -1.15 -16.62 -18.67
CA ALA A 84 0.04 -17.42 -18.97
C ALA A 84 1.34 -16.77 -18.47
N ALA A 85 1.46 -15.44 -18.57
CA ALA A 85 2.61 -14.70 -18.04
C ALA A 85 2.63 -14.75 -16.51
N THR A 86 1.47 -14.62 -15.86
CA THR A 86 1.35 -14.71 -14.40
C THR A 86 1.69 -16.13 -13.93
N ALA A 87 1.15 -17.17 -14.58
CA ALA A 87 1.49 -18.56 -14.30
C ALA A 87 2.98 -18.88 -14.56
N ALA A 88 3.58 -18.33 -15.62
CA ALA A 88 5.00 -18.49 -15.93
C ALA A 88 5.89 -17.80 -14.88
N VAL A 89 5.53 -16.59 -14.44
CA VAL A 89 6.27 -15.85 -13.39
C VAL A 89 6.11 -16.53 -12.03
N ILE A 90 4.92 -17.07 -11.71
CA ILE A 90 4.69 -17.94 -10.54
C ILE A 90 5.63 -19.15 -10.59
N MET A 91 5.72 -19.82 -11.73
CA MET A 91 6.66 -20.93 -11.89
C MET A 91 8.12 -20.49 -11.76
N ILE A 92 8.52 -19.34 -12.30
CA ILE A 92 9.90 -18.85 -12.22
C ILE A 92 10.31 -18.53 -10.77
N VAL A 93 9.49 -17.81 -10.01
CA VAL A 93 9.78 -17.51 -8.58
C VAL A 93 9.81 -18.80 -7.76
N ARG A 94 8.87 -19.72 -8.02
CA ARG A 94 8.88 -21.05 -7.39
C ARG A 94 10.16 -21.81 -7.74
N THR A 95 10.62 -21.79 -8.99
CA THR A 95 11.89 -22.42 -9.37
C THR A 95 13.11 -21.78 -8.71
N SER A 96 13.13 -20.46 -8.46
CA SER A 96 14.23 -19.79 -7.72
C SER A 96 14.31 -20.25 -6.25
N ILE A 97 13.14 -20.41 -5.60
CA ILE A 97 13.06 -20.97 -4.24
C ILE A 97 13.50 -22.45 -4.24
N CYS A 98 13.18 -23.16 -5.32
CA CYS A 98 13.29 -24.62 -5.44
C CYS A 98 14.53 -25.14 -6.16
N ASP A 99 15.46 -24.26 -6.57
CA ASP A 99 16.77 -24.66 -7.06
C ASP A 99 17.62 -25.10 -5.85
N SER A 100 17.38 -26.32 -5.38
CA SER A 100 18.07 -26.90 -4.24
C SER A 100 19.34 -27.59 -4.72
N GLN A 101 20.50 -27.16 -4.24
CA GLN A 101 21.68 -28.03 -4.28
C GLN A 101 21.51 -29.13 -3.22
N GLU A 102 21.63 -30.40 -3.63
CA GLU A 102 21.95 -31.49 -2.70
C GLU A 102 23.34 -31.23 -2.14
N VAL A 103 23.41 -30.54 -1.00
CA VAL A 103 24.67 -30.39 -0.28
C VAL A 103 24.89 -31.66 0.53
N ASP A 104 25.95 -32.38 0.18
CA ASP A 104 26.41 -33.58 0.87
C ASP A 104 26.64 -33.27 2.37
N PHE A 105 25.92 -33.99 3.23
CA PHE A 105 25.96 -33.85 4.70
C PHE A 105 27.31 -34.25 5.30
N ALA A 106 28.21 -34.86 4.53
CA ALA A 106 29.45 -35.45 5.00
C ALA A 106 30.58 -34.44 5.29
N GLU A 107 30.52 -33.21 4.78
CA GLU A 107 31.47 -32.17 5.17
C GLU A 107 30.90 -31.35 6.34
N LYS A 108 31.41 -31.62 7.54
CA LYS A 108 31.33 -30.72 8.70
C LYS A 108 31.91 -29.34 8.33
N LYS A 109 31.12 -28.49 7.67
CA LYS A 109 31.45 -27.09 7.44
C LYS A 109 30.85 -26.23 8.56
N PRO A 110 31.60 -25.24 9.04
CA PRO A 110 31.34 -24.60 10.31
C PRO A 110 29.99 -23.87 10.29
N ILE A 111 29.32 -23.87 11.43
CA ILE A 111 28.21 -22.96 11.70
C ILE A 111 28.76 -21.55 11.43
N ALA A 112 28.16 -20.83 10.46
CA ALA A 112 28.69 -19.54 9.99
C ALA A 112 28.77 -18.50 11.13
N THR A 113 27.97 -18.69 12.18
CA THR A 113 27.98 -17.94 13.43
C THR A 113 28.27 -18.88 14.60
N PRO A 114 29.11 -18.49 15.59
CA PRO A 114 29.29 -19.27 16.81
C PRO A 114 28.12 -19.09 17.80
N TRP A 115 27.03 -18.43 17.41
CA TRP A 115 25.93 -18.05 18.29
C TRP A 115 24.60 -18.69 17.88
N GLY A 116 23.88 -19.18 18.87
CA GLY A 116 22.46 -19.52 18.79
C GLY A 116 21.67 -18.79 19.87
N PHE A 117 20.36 -19.04 19.95
CA PHE A 117 19.46 -18.37 20.87
C PHE A 117 18.67 -19.38 21.70
N LYS A 118 18.46 -19.04 22.97
CA LYS A 118 17.63 -19.81 23.90
C LYS A 118 16.54 -18.89 24.44
N CYS A 119 15.33 -19.41 24.55
CA CYS A 119 14.23 -18.71 25.22
C CYS A 119 14.45 -18.69 26.74
N VAL A 120 14.46 -17.50 27.33
CA VAL A 120 14.54 -17.26 28.78
C VAL A 120 13.59 -16.10 29.11
N GLU A 121 12.57 -16.36 29.93
CA GLU A 121 11.58 -15.35 30.35
C GLU A 121 10.98 -14.58 29.15
N ASP A 122 10.48 -15.31 28.16
CA ASP A 122 9.91 -14.77 26.92
C ASP A 122 10.87 -13.88 26.12
N LYS A 123 12.20 -14.05 26.29
CA LYS A 123 13.23 -13.34 25.52
C LYS A 123 14.26 -14.29 24.92
N CYS A 124 14.75 -13.93 23.74
CA CYS A 124 15.78 -14.67 23.03
C CYS A 124 17.18 -14.28 23.50
N VAL A 125 17.80 -15.13 24.33
CA VAL A 125 19.14 -14.92 24.86
C VAL A 125 20.19 -15.54 23.96
N ARG A 126 21.09 -14.70 23.44
CA ARG A 126 22.25 -15.12 22.66
C ARG A 126 23.17 -16.01 23.50
N THR A 127 23.49 -17.18 22.98
CA THR A 127 24.24 -18.24 23.66
C THR A 127 25.32 -18.80 22.73
N LEU A 128 26.53 -19.03 23.25
CA LEU A 128 27.62 -19.64 22.49
C LEU A 128 27.27 -21.08 22.15
N ILE A 129 27.44 -21.47 20.89
CA ILE A 129 27.23 -22.83 20.43
C ILE A 129 28.42 -23.70 20.86
N THR A 130 28.13 -24.80 21.54
CA THR A 130 29.08 -25.83 21.98
C THR A 130 28.66 -27.19 21.45
N VAL A 131 29.56 -28.18 21.55
CA VAL A 131 29.27 -29.58 21.15
C VAL A 131 28.09 -30.17 21.93
N ASP A 132 27.84 -29.68 23.14
CA ASP A 132 26.80 -30.21 24.02
C ASP A 132 25.45 -29.52 23.84
N ASN A 133 25.43 -28.24 23.41
CA ASN A 133 24.20 -27.45 23.38
C ASN A 133 23.64 -27.18 21.98
N TRP A 134 24.39 -27.43 20.89
CA TRP A 134 24.01 -27.00 19.54
C TRP A 134 22.65 -27.52 19.06
N ARG A 135 22.17 -28.64 19.60
CA ARG A 135 20.87 -29.25 19.25
C ARG A 135 19.66 -28.52 19.85
N TYR A 136 19.89 -27.74 20.90
CA TYR A 136 18.83 -27.07 21.68
C TYR A 136 18.80 -25.56 21.47
N LEU A 137 19.67 -25.05 20.59
CA LEU A 137 19.73 -23.64 20.25
C LEU A 137 18.99 -23.39 18.94
N ASP A 138 18.22 -22.32 18.93
CA ASP A 138 17.47 -21.85 17.76
C ASP A 138 18.22 -20.70 17.09
N SER A 139 17.95 -20.47 15.80
CA SER A 139 18.27 -19.17 15.21
C SER A 139 17.40 -18.07 15.82
N LEU A 140 17.81 -16.82 15.65
CA LEU A 140 17.09 -15.67 16.22
C LEU A 140 15.60 -15.67 15.84
N SER A 141 15.28 -15.84 14.55
CA SER A 141 13.91 -15.84 14.06
C SER A 141 13.07 -17.00 14.60
N VAL A 142 13.67 -18.19 14.73
CA VAL A 142 12.99 -19.36 15.31
C VAL A 142 12.76 -19.17 16.81
N CYS A 143 13.73 -18.58 17.51
CA CYS A 143 13.55 -18.26 18.91
C CYS A 143 12.40 -17.26 19.10
N HIS A 144 12.33 -16.17 18.33
CA HIS A 144 11.22 -15.20 18.43
C HIS A 144 9.86 -15.86 18.16
N LEU A 145 9.80 -16.73 17.16
CA LEU A 145 8.57 -17.46 16.81
C LEU A 145 8.02 -18.30 17.97
N LYS A 146 8.89 -18.90 18.79
CA LYS A 146 8.51 -19.78 19.91
C LYS A 146 8.39 -19.09 21.25
N CYS A 147 9.23 -18.09 21.48
CA CYS A 147 9.49 -17.54 22.80
C CYS A 147 8.54 -16.39 23.15
N GLU A 148 8.00 -15.70 22.14
CA GLU A 148 7.11 -14.57 22.36
C GLU A 148 5.65 -14.95 22.16
N LYS A 149 4.76 -14.38 22.97
CA LYS A 149 3.30 -14.64 22.93
C LYS A 149 2.69 -14.58 21.53
N TYR A 150 3.10 -13.57 20.74
CA TYR A 150 2.61 -13.35 19.38
C TYR A 150 3.62 -13.78 18.31
N GLY A 151 4.69 -14.49 18.71
CA GLY A 151 5.78 -14.89 17.83
C GLY A 151 6.35 -13.70 17.05
N THR A 152 6.32 -13.83 15.73
CA THR A 152 6.81 -12.86 14.74
C THR A 152 5.70 -11.96 14.17
N LEU A 153 4.47 -12.05 14.68
CA LEU A 153 3.32 -11.35 14.12
C LEU A 153 3.37 -9.84 14.36
N LEU A 154 3.18 -9.06 13.30
CA LEU A 154 2.96 -7.62 13.34
C LEU A 154 1.98 -7.23 12.21
N PRO A 155 0.78 -6.71 12.53
CA PRO A 155 0.21 -6.50 13.87
C PRO A 155 -0.09 -7.79 14.66
N GLN A 156 -0.20 -7.68 15.98
CA GLN A 156 -0.70 -8.76 16.84
C GLN A 156 -2.21 -9.00 16.62
N PRO A 157 -2.70 -10.26 16.65
CA PRO A 157 -4.13 -10.52 16.44
C PRO A 157 -5.00 -10.06 17.63
N THR A 158 -6.30 -9.82 17.37
CA THR A 158 -7.21 -9.15 18.34
C THR A 158 -8.20 -10.03 19.08
N ILE A 159 -8.65 -11.16 18.52
CA ILE A 159 -9.74 -11.96 19.11
C ILE A 159 -9.17 -13.15 19.88
N GLN A 160 -8.53 -14.08 19.16
CA GLN A 160 -7.93 -15.28 19.74
C GLN A 160 -6.56 -15.51 19.13
N THR A 161 -5.60 -15.89 19.97
CA THR A 161 -4.27 -16.27 19.48
C THR A 161 -3.68 -17.36 20.36
N HIS A 162 -3.40 -18.50 19.74
CA HIS A 162 -2.60 -19.56 20.30
C HIS A 162 -1.57 -19.99 19.26
N ILE A 163 -0.28 -19.92 19.63
CA ILE A 163 0.84 -20.35 18.80
C ILE A 163 1.66 -21.34 19.61
N SER A 164 1.84 -22.56 19.09
CA SER A 164 2.65 -23.57 19.80
C SER A 164 4.13 -23.20 19.82
N ASP A 165 4.81 -23.47 20.92
CA ASP A 165 6.27 -23.40 21.06
C ASP A 165 7.03 -24.46 20.23
N THR A 166 6.31 -25.47 19.75
CA THR A 166 6.84 -26.52 18.89
C THR A 166 6.84 -26.04 17.45
N VAL A 167 8.00 -26.11 16.78
CA VAL A 167 8.14 -25.74 15.37
C VAL A 167 8.58 -26.93 14.55
N GLU A 168 8.23 -26.90 13.28
CA GLU A 168 8.52 -27.96 12.32
C GLU A 168 9.19 -27.39 11.07
N ALA A 169 10.14 -28.14 10.51
CA ALA A 169 10.77 -27.78 9.25
C ALA A 169 9.83 -28.11 8.08
N ILE A 170 9.68 -27.20 7.15
CA ILE A 170 8.73 -27.33 6.03
C ILE A 170 9.41 -27.26 4.66
N SER A 171 8.77 -27.87 3.66
CA SER A 171 9.13 -27.69 2.26
C SER A 171 8.27 -26.61 1.62
N VAL A 172 8.83 -25.41 1.42
CA VAL A 172 8.15 -24.30 0.71
C VAL A 172 7.82 -24.68 -0.74
N CYS A 173 8.69 -25.50 -1.36
CA CYS A 173 8.48 -26.01 -2.71
C CYS A 173 7.31 -26.97 -2.84
N GLY A 174 7.08 -27.77 -1.80
CA GLY A 174 5.98 -28.73 -1.72
C GLY A 174 4.65 -28.12 -1.29
N MET A 175 4.56 -26.79 -1.10
CA MET A 175 3.32 -26.16 -0.69
C MET A 175 2.24 -26.29 -1.76
N GLU A 176 1.05 -26.71 -1.33
CA GLU A 176 -0.15 -26.79 -2.14
C GLU A 176 -1.17 -25.79 -1.62
N PHE A 177 -1.79 -25.03 -2.52
CA PHE A 177 -2.88 -24.12 -2.21
C PHE A 177 -4.15 -24.66 -2.87
N ILE A 178 -5.17 -24.93 -2.06
CA ILE A 178 -6.51 -25.29 -2.49
C ILE A 178 -7.31 -23.99 -2.47
N GLY A 179 -7.56 -23.47 -3.67
CA GLY A 179 -8.23 -22.19 -3.91
C GLY A 179 -9.74 -22.21 -3.62
N VAL A 180 -10.42 -21.20 -4.14
CA VAL A 180 -11.88 -21.02 -4.03
C VAL A 180 -12.55 -21.25 -5.38
N GLU A 181 -13.85 -21.49 -5.37
CA GLU A 181 -14.61 -21.78 -6.61
C GLU A 181 -14.83 -20.54 -7.49
N ASP A 182 -14.91 -19.35 -6.90
CA ASP A 182 -15.16 -18.10 -7.63
C ASP A 182 -13.91 -17.65 -8.41
N GLU A 183 -14.02 -17.55 -9.74
CA GLU A 183 -12.89 -17.24 -10.62
C GLU A 183 -12.30 -15.85 -10.36
N ALA A 184 -13.12 -14.84 -10.08
CA ALA A 184 -12.64 -13.48 -9.87
C ALA A 184 -11.85 -13.37 -8.56
N VAL A 185 -12.37 -13.98 -7.49
CA VAL A 185 -11.67 -14.06 -6.20
C VAL A 185 -10.43 -14.95 -6.32
N GLN A 186 -10.51 -16.07 -7.04
CA GLN A 186 -9.37 -16.96 -7.26
C GLN A 186 -8.21 -16.25 -7.97
N ASN A 187 -8.49 -15.42 -8.98
CA ASN A 187 -7.46 -14.62 -9.65
C ASN A 187 -6.74 -13.65 -8.69
N HIS A 188 -7.49 -12.98 -7.80
CA HIS A 188 -6.89 -12.11 -6.78
C HIS A 188 -6.07 -12.92 -5.77
N LEU A 189 -6.56 -14.10 -5.41
CA LEU A 189 -5.89 -15.02 -4.50
C LEU A 189 -4.58 -15.55 -5.10
N ASP A 190 -4.55 -15.88 -6.39
CA ASP A 190 -3.34 -16.32 -7.09
C ASP A 190 -2.26 -15.23 -7.10
N GLU A 191 -2.63 -13.97 -7.32
CA GLU A 191 -1.70 -12.83 -7.20
C GLU A 191 -1.18 -12.68 -5.76
N SER A 192 -2.03 -12.90 -4.76
CA SER A 192 -1.62 -12.87 -3.35
C SER A 192 -0.74 -14.06 -2.94
N ILE A 193 -0.98 -15.25 -3.49
CA ILE A 193 -0.12 -16.43 -3.33
C ILE A 193 1.23 -16.20 -4.01
N HIS A 194 1.24 -15.56 -5.18
CA HIS A 194 2.49 -15.18 -5.83
C HIS A 194 3.34 -14.27 -4.95
N ARG A 195 2.74 -13.20 -4.40
CA ARG A 195 3.39 -12.29 -3.46
C ARG A 195 3.87 -13.03 -2.20
N PHE A 196 3.06 -13.93 -1.65
CA PHE A 196 3.44 -14.76 -0.51
C PHE A 196 4.77 -15.51 -0.77
N PHE A 197 4.93 -16.14 -1.94
CA PHE A 197 6.18 -16.80 -2.28
C PHE A 197 7.36 -15.83 -2.47
N GLN A 198 7.12 -14.66 -3.08
CA GLN A 198 8.14 -13.62 -3.19
C GLN A 198 8.63 -13.16 -1.80
N HIS A 199 7.71 -13.00 -0.83
CA HIS A 199 8.06 -12.65 0.54
C HIS A 199 8.91 -13.74 1.19
N LEU A 200 8.51 -15.01 1.09
CA LEU A 200 9.28 -16.12 1.64
C LEU A 200 10.69 -16.19 1.04
N GLU A 201 10.82 -16.05 -0.28
CA GLU A 201 12.10 -16.06 -0.98
C GLU A 201 13.05 -14.98 -0.47
N LYS A 202 12.53 -13.81 -0.11
CA LYS A 202 13.32 -12.69 0.42
C LYS A 202 13.73 -12.88 1.88
N LYS A 203 13.15 -13.83 2.62
CA LYS A 203 13.57 -14.14 4.00
C LYS A 203 14.90 -14.89 4.08
N LYS A 204 15.38 -15.51 3.00
CA LYS A 204 16.66 -16.25 3.00
C LYS A 204 17.84 -15.28 2.90
N THR A 205 18.84 -15.44 3.77
CA THR A 205 19.96 -14.48 3.85
C THR A 205 21.22 -14.94 3.12
N GLU A 206 21.55 -16.24 3.09
CA GLU A 206 22.91 -16.66 2.71
C GLU A 206 23.01 -17.98 1.91
N LYS A 207 21.94 -18.82 1.83
CA LYS A 207 21.95 -20.11 1.11
C LYS A 207 20.58 -20.51 0.56
N HIS A 208 20.57 -21.39 -0.43
CA HIS A 208 19.36 -22.10 -0.83
C HIS A 208 18.88 -23.01 0.32
N PRO A 209 17.57 -23.06 0.59
CA PRO A 209 17.02 -23.91 1.64
C PRO A 209 17.28 -25.38 1.34
N LEU A 210 17.55 -26.18 2.37
CA LEU A 210 17.55 -27.64 2.22
C LEU A 210 16.13 -28.10 1.85
N ALA A 211 16.00 -28.93 0.82
CA ALA A 211 14.71 -29.35 0.25
C ALA A 211 13.82 -30.22 1.16
N ARG A 212 14.30 -30.62 2.35
CA ARG A 212 13.63 -31.58 3.23
C ARG A 212 12.83 -30.88 4.34
N GLY A 213 11.54 -31.21 4.43
CA GLY A 213 10.62 -30.77 5.47
C GLY A 213 9.21 -31.29 5.19
N SER A 214 8.30 -31.09 6.13
CA SER A 214 6.90 -31.50 5.98
C SER A 214 6.21 -30.73 4.85
N LYS A 215 5.32 -31.42 4.15
CA LYS A 215 4.50 -30.82 3.10
C LYS A 215 3.46 -29.92 3.75
N VAL A 216 3.21 -28.74 3.18
CA VAL A 216 2.17 -27.83 3.69
C VAL A 216 1.03 -27.76 2.68
N ARG A 217 -0.19 -28.03 3.14
CA ARG A 217 -1.40 -27.87 2.34
C ARG A 217 -2.23 -26.74 2.95
N VAL A 218 -2.43 -25.68 2.17
CA VAL A 218 -3.20 -24.50 2.55
C VAL A 218 -4.55 -24.57 1.85
N GLU A 219 -5.63 -24.54 2.63
CA GLU A 219 -7.02 -24.53 2.14
C GLU A 219 -7.67 -23.19 2.50
N PHE A 220 -8.33 -22.58 1.52
CA PHE A 220 -9.09 -21.35 1.73
C PHE A 220 -10.59 -21.63 1.78
N LYS A 221 -11.29 -21.01 2.73
CA LYS A 221 -12.75 -21.00 2.77
C LYS A 221 -13.28 -19.58 2.77
N LEU A 222 -14.08 -19.28 1.75
CA LEU A 222 -14.69 -17.98 1.54
C LEU A 222 -16.19 -18.04 1.84
N ALA A 223 -16.70 -17.07 2.58
CA ALA A 223 -18.14 -16.97 2.83
C ALA A 223 -18.86 -16.20 1.70
N GLN A 224 -18.30 -15.07 1.25
CA GLN A 224 -18.89 -14.20 0.26
C GLN A 224 -17.95 -13.90 -0.91
N ASN A 225 -18.46 -14.06 -2.13
CA ASN A 225 -17.75 -13.71 -3.36
C ASN A 225 -17.82 -12.20 -3.61
N ASN A 226 -17.10 -11.42 -2.80
CA ASN A 226 -17.09 -9.96 -2.89
C ASN A 226 -15.66 -9.41 -2.97
N LEU A 227 -15.40 -8.61 -4.00
CA LEU A 227 -14.16 -7.86 -4.24
C LEU A 227 -14.34 -6.35 -4.12
N SER A 228 -15.52 -5.89 -3.71
CA SER A 228 -15.77 -4.49 -3.39
C SER A 228 -15.05 -4.12 -2.10
N LEU A 229 -14.21 -3.08 -2.20
CA LEU A 229 -13.42 -2.58 -1.11
C LEU A 229 -13.93 -1.20 -0.70
N THR A 230 -14.57 -1.15 0.46
CA THR A 230 -15.22 0.03 1.06
C THR A 230 -14.84 0.11 2.53
N LEU A 231 -15.25 1.18 3.22
CA LEU A 231 -15.11 1.32 4.66
C LEU A 231 -15.70 0.14 5.45
N ASP A 232 -16.78 -0.46 4.95
CA ASP A 232 -17.53 -1.52 5.64
C ASP A 232 -17.15 -2.93 5.20
N THR A 233 -16.10 -3.07 4.39
CA THR A 233 -15.60 -4.37 3.96
C THR A 233 -15.11 -5.18 5.17
N ASP A 234 -15.61 -6.40 5.31
CA ASP A 234 -15.19 -7.32 6.37
C ASP A 234 -13.78 -7.86 6.08
N GLU A 235 -12.85 -7.52 6.97
CA GLU A 235 -11.43 -7.88 6.93
C GLU A 235 -11.06 -8.97 7.95
N SER A 236 -12.05 -9.59 8.61
CA SER A 236 -11.84 -10.64 9.60
C SER A 236 -11.41 -11.96 8.97
N TYR A 237 -10.62 -12.74 9.71
CA TYR A 237 -10.20 -14.07 9.28
C TYR A 237 -9.95 -15.01 10.45
N LYS A 238 -9.97 -16.31 10.14
CA LYS A 238 -9.48 -17.38 11.00
C LYS A 238 -8.31 -18.08 10.33
N LEU A 239 -7.24 -18.34 11.08
CA LEU A 239 -6.08 -19.09 10.62
C LEU A 239 -5.83 -20.25 11.58
N GLN A 240 -5.89 -21.47 11.05
CA GLN A 240 -5.60 -22.69 11.80
C GLN A 240 -4.45 -23.44 11.15
N ILE A 241 -3.48 -23.88 11.94
CA ILE A 241 -2.37 -24.74 11.51
C ILE A 241 -2.42 -26.01 12.35
N ASN A 242 -2.40 -27.17 11.68
CA ASN A 242 -2.46 -28.49 12.31
C ASN A 242 -1.39 -29.42 11.71
N GLY A 243 -0.31 -29.67 12.46
CA GLY A 243 0.78 -30.58 12.11
C GLY A 243 0.70 -31.98 12.73
N ASP A 244 -0.50 -32.49 13.05
CA ASP A 244 -0.64 -33.80 13.71
C ASP A 244 -0.40 -35.00 12.80
N VAL A 245 -0.47 -34.79 11.50
CA VAL A 245 -0.20 -35.81 10.51
C VAL A 245 1.31 -35.90 10.29
N GLU A 246 1.85 -37.12 10.30
CA GLU A 246 3.27 -37.32 10.06
C GLU A 246 3.65 -36.80 8.66
N HIS A 247 4.66 -35.93 8.60
CA HIS A 247 5.18 -35.32 7.37
C HIS A 247 4.22 -34.39 6.59
N GLU A 248 3.09 -33.99 7.19
CA GLU A 248 2.12 -33.07 6.56
C GLU A 248 1.57 -32.05 7.57
N ILE A 249 1.57 -30.77 7.18
CA ILE A 249 0.94 -29.68 7.91
C ILE A 249 -0.26 -29.19 7.11
N LYS A 250 -1.43 -29.19 7.74
CA LYS A 250 -2.66 -28.63 7.17
C LYS A 250 -2.88 -27.23 7.69
N VAL A 251 -3.11 -26.29 6.79
CA VAL A 251 -3.42 -24.90 7.08
C VAL A 251 -4.79 -24.58 6.53
N LEU A 252 -5.64 -24.00 7.35
CA LEU A 252 -6.96 -23.54 6.97
C LEU A 252 -7.04 -22.03 7.19
N ILE A 253 -7.40 -21.28 6.15
CA ILE A 253 -7.66 -19.85 6.22
C ILE A 253 -9.11 -19.62 5.84
N GLU A 254 -9.90 -19.11 6.79
CA GLU A 254 -11.31 -18.75 6.58
C GLU A 254 -11.45 -17.23 6.63
N GLY A 255 -12.27 -16.66 5.74
CA GLY A 255 -12.52 -15.23 5.70
C GLY A 255 -13.89 -14.93 5.11
N GLU A 256 -14.54 -13.88 5.60
CA GLU A 256 -15.85 -13.47 5.09
C GLU A 256 -15.74 -13.01 3.64
N THR A 257 -14.67 -12.29 3.33
CA THR A 257 -14.34 -11.79 1.99
C THR A 257 -12.92 -12.21 1.58
N TYR A 258 -12.56 -11.94 0.33
CA TYR A 258 -11.17 -12.04 -0.17
C TYR A 258 -10.17 -11.31 0.74
N PHE A 259 -10.56 -10.16 1.29
CA PHE A 259 -9.65 -9.31 2.08
C PHE A 259 -9.28 -9.96 3.42
N GLY A 260 -10.23 -10.66 4.06
CA GLY A 260 -9.94 -11.52 5.20
C GLY A 260 -8.96 -12.65 4.85
N LEU A 261 -9.20 -13.37 3.75
CA LEU A 261 -8.28 -14.43 3.28
C LEU A 261 -6.86 -13.91 3.04
N ARG A 262 -6.74 -12.72 2.42
CA ARG A 262 -5.47 -12.05 2.17
C ARG A 262 -4.73 -11.74 3.46
N HIS A 263 -5.43 -11.21 4.47
CA HIS A 263 -4.83 -10.91 5.78
C HIS A 263 -4.38 -12.18 6.51
N GLY A 264 -5.16 -13.25 6.42
CA GLY A 264 -4.77 -14.57 6.94
C GLY A 264 -3.53 -15.15 6.25
N LEU A 265 -3.42 -14.96 4.93
CA LEU A 265 -2.24 -15.36 4.16
C LEU A 265 -0.99 -14.55 4.55
N GLU A 266 -1.15 -13.26 4.85
CA GLU A 266 -0.05 -12.43 5.35
C GLU A 266 0.39 -12.87 6.75
N SER A 267 -0.55 -13.17 7.65
CA SER A 267 -0.23 -13.75 8.97
C SER A 267 0.46 -15.10 8.86
N LEU A 268 0.04 -15.97 7.93
CA LEU A 268 0.75 -17.22 7.63
C LEU A 268 2.18 -16.95 7.16
N ALA A 269 2.39 -15.96 6.29
CA ALA A 269 3.73 -15.60 5.80
C ALA A 269 4.64 -15.18 6.97
N GLN A 270 4.10 -14.43 7.94
CA GLN A 270 4.85 -13.99 9.12
C GLN A 270 5.24 -15.16 10.04
N LEU A 271 4.40 -16.20 10.15
CA LEU A 271 4.66 -17.40 10.95
C LEU A 271 5.66 -18.37 10.31
N ILE A 272 6.01 -18.19 9.03
CA ILE A 272 7.07 -18.95 8.36
C ILE A 272 8.38 -18.17 8.46
N VAL A 273 9.37 -18.73 9.15
CA VAL A 273 10.69 -18.13 9.34
C VAL A 273 11.79 -18.96 8.70
N TYR A 274 12.86 -18.30 8.27
CA TYR A 274 14.07 -18.98 7.79
C TYR A 274 15.05 -19.21 8.95
N ASP A 275 15.40 -20.47 9.19
CA ASP A 275 16.40 -20.88 10.16
C ASP A 275 17.78 -20.90 9.51
N ASN A 276 18.60 -19.89 9.78
CA ASN A 276 19.95 -19.77 9.25
C ASN A 276 20.99 -20.67 9.94
N LEU A 277 20.65 -21.33 11.06
CA LEU A 277 21.53 -22.35 11.67
C LEU A 277 21.37 -23.70 10.96
N GLN A 278 20.14 -24.04 10.57
CA GLN A 278 19.80 -25.33 9.95
C GLN A 278 19.52 -25.22 8.44
N TYR A 279 19.53 -24.01 7.88
CA TYR A 279 19.25 -23.69 6.48
C TYR A 279 17.90 -24.24 5.98
N ARG A 280 16.83 -24.03 6.77
CA ARG A 280 15.48 -24.54 6.48
C ARG A 280 14.41 -23.52 6.85
N TYR A 281 13.28 -23.56 6.15
CA TYR A 281 12.08 -22.87 6.60
C TYR A 281 11.43 -23.64 7.75
N LYS A 282 10.91 -22.92 8.74
CA LYS A 282 10.20 -23.46 9.89
C LYS A 282 8.90 -22.68 10.14
N MET A 283 7.90 -23.36 10.67
CA MET A 283 6.65 -22.76 11.16
C MET A 283 6.18 -23.48 12.43
N PRO A 284 5.27 -22.89 13.23
CA PRO A 284 4.71 -23.56 14.40
C PRO A 284 3.88 -24.78 13.99
N LYS A 285 3.86 -25.82 14.82
CA LYS A 285 3.14 -27.07 14.55
C LYS A 285 1.63 -26.92 14.76
N ARG A 286 1.21 -26.05 15.69
CA ARG A 286 -0.19 -25.71 15.92
C ARG A 286 -0.37 -24.21 16.07
N VAL A 287 -1.37 -23.68 15.37
CA VAL A 287 -1.80 -22.27 15.50
C VAL A 287 -3.31 -22.20 15.44
N GLU A 288 -3.89 -21.37 16.30
CA GLU A 288 -5.28 -20.94 16.22
C GLU A 288 -5.32 -19.43 16.38
N ILE A 289 -5.69 -18.74 15.31
CA ILE A 289 -5.84 -17.28 15.28
C ILE A 289 -7.25 -16.96 14.78
N GLU A 290 -7.94 -16.11 15.53
CA GLU A 290 -9.10 -15.36 15.06
C GLU A 290 -8.76 -13.89 15.18
N ASP A 291 -9.01 -13.12 14.12
CA ASP A 291 -8.47 -11.76 14.02
C ASP A 291 -9.37 -10.85 13.19
N ARG A 292 -9.38 -9.57 13.55
CA ARG A 292 -10.05 -8.48 12.83
C ARG A 292 -9.44 -7.13 13.24
N PRO A 293 -9.48 -6.11 12.37
CA PRO A 293 -8.98 -4.79 12.73
C PRO A 293 -9.86 -4.10 13.79
N ALA A 294 -9.25 -3.32 14.67
CA ALA A 294 -9.94 -2.43 15.61
C ALA A 294 -10.54 -1.21 14.91
N TYR A 295 -9.87 -0.68 13.88
CA TYR A 295 -10.32 0.47 13.09
C TYR A 295 -10.47 0.12 11.61
N ARG A 296 -11.52 0.64 10.97
CA ARG A 296 -11.84 0.38 9.55
C ARG A 296 -10.96 1.18 8.59
N HIS A 297 -10.42 2.32 9.02
CA HIS A 297 -9.62 3.23 8.19
C HIS A 297 -8.16 3.30 8.67
N ARG A 298 -7.24 2.69 7.93
CA ARG A 298 -5.82 2.54 8.34
C ARG A 298 -4.89 3.00 7.23
N GLY A 299 -4.56 4.29 7.25
CA GLY A 299 -4.03 4.95 6.07
C GLY A 299 -2.61 5.47 6.12
N ILE A 300 -2.08 5.70 4.92
CA ILE A 300 -0.93 6.56 4.65
C ILE A 300 -1.39 7.61 3.64
N LEU A 301 -1.16 8.87 3.95
CA LEU A 301 -1.19 9.95 2.98
C LEU A 301 0.19 10.10 2.35
N LEU A 302 0.24 10.11 1.02
CA LEU A 302 1.43 10.44 0.25
C LEU A 302 1.16 11.64 -0.67
N ASP A 303 1.89 12.73 -0.40
CA ASP A 303 1.96 13.89 -1.26
C ASP A 303 2.87 13.59 -2.46
N THR A 304 2.29 13.60 -3.66
CA THR A 304 3.00 13.36 -4.92
C THR A 304 3.16 14.60 -5.78
N VAL A 305 2.95 15.77 -5.16
CA VAL A 305 2.85 17.04 -5.85
C VAL A 305 4.02 17.94 -5.50
N ARG A 306 4.35 18.07 -4.21
CA ARG A 306 5.53 18.85 -3.76
C ARG A 306 6.81 18.20 -4.29
N GLN A 307 6.81 16.87 -4.41
CA GLN A 307 7.79 16.10 -5.17
C GLN A 307 7.09 14.96 -5.90
N PHE A 308 7.58 14.62 -7.09
CA PHE A 308 7.04 13.51 -7.88
C PHE A 308 7.58 12.16 -7.40
N TYR A 309 6.72 11.14 -7.37
CA TYR A 309 7.06 9.76 -7.02
C TYR A 309 6.73 8.81 -8.18
N THR A 310 7.63 7.91 -8.56
CA THR A 310 7.31 6.95 -9.62
C THR A 310 6.20 5.98 -9.22
N VAL A 311 5.47 5.42 -10.20
CA VAL A 311 4.49 4.35 -9.96
C VAL A 311 5.12 3.16 -9.25
N ASP A 312 6.37 2.83 -9.55
CA ASP A 312 7.08 1.73 -8.89
C ASP A 312 7.33 2.01 -7.40
N SER A 313 7.65 3.26 -7.03
CA SER A 313 7.79 3.65 -5.61
C SER A 313 6.46 3.62 -4.86
N ILE A 314 5.36 4.01 -5.51
CA ILE A 314 4.00 3.90 -4.96
C ILE A 314 3.64 2.42 -4.77
N LYS A 315 3.86 1.57 -5.78
CA LYS A 315 3.63 0.13 -5.69
C LYS A 315 4.43 -0.53 -4.56
N ARG A 316 5.70 -0.15 -4.39
CA ARG A 316 6.55 -0.61 -3.27
C ARG A 316 6.00 -0.18 -1.90
N THR A 317 5.44 1.01 -1.82
CA THR A 317 4.75 1.49 -0.60
C THR A 317 3.50 0.63 -0.33
N LEU A 318 2.69 0.37 -1.35
CA LEU A 318 1.50 -0.49 -1.24
C LEU A 318 1.84 -1.93 -0.83
N ASP A 319 2.93 -2.49 -1.35
CA ASP A 319 3.45 -3.79 -0.90
C ASP A 319 3.73 -3.80 0.61
N THR A 320 4.39 -2.75 1.10
CA THR A 320 4.77 -2.66 2.51
C THR A 320 3.57 -2.40 3.42
N MET A 321 2.63 -1.55 2.98
CA MET A 321 1.32 -1.38 3.63
C MET A 321 0.58 -2.71 3.77
N ALA A 322 0.60 -3.52 2.72
CA ALA A 322 -0.04 -4.82 2.69
C ALA A 322 0.53 -5.80 3.74
N ILE A 323 1.84 -5.77 3.99
CA ILE A 323 2.52 -6.63 4.97
C ILE A 323 2.00 -6.39 6.38
N VAL A 324 1.73 -5.12 6.71
CA VAL A 324 1.26 -4.70 8.05
C VAL A 324 -0.24 -4.42 8.11
N LYS A 325 -0.99 -4.80 7.07
CA LYS A 325 -2.46 -4.71 7.00
C LYS A 325 -3.03 -3.28 7.07
N LEU A 326 -2.26 -2.28 6.64
CA LEU A 326 -2.81 -0.96 6.30
C LEU A 326 -3.70 -1.09 5.05
N ASN A 327 -4.79 -0.35 4.98
CA ASN A 327 -5.85 -0.54 3.98
C ASN A 327 -6.28 0.75 3.26
N VAL A 328 -5.64 1.89 3.51
CA VAL A 328 -5.93 3.15 2.81
C VAL A 328 -4.65 3.78 2.29
N PHE A 329 -4.60 4.02 0.99
CA PHE A 329 -3.62 4.90 0.35
C PHE A 329 -4.34 6.19 -0.02
N HIS A 330 -4.15 7.21 0.79
CA HIS A 330 -4.63 8.54 0.53
C HIS A 330 -3.62 9.23 -0.40
N TRP A 331 -4.04 9.42 -1.65
CA TRP A 331 -3.19 9.96 -2.70
C TRP A 331 -3.44 11.45 -2.87
N HIS A 332 -2.64 12.26 -2.18
CA HIS A 332 -2.57 13.70 -2.38
C HIS A 332 -1.85 13.98 -3.71
N ILE A 333 -2.65 14.18 -4.77
CA ILE A 333 -2.21 14.14 -6.17
C ILE A 333 -2.35 15.50 -6.89
N THR A 334 -2.84 16.53 -6.21
CA THR A 334 -2.81 17.94 -6.67
C THR A 334 -2.53 18.90 -5.52
N ASP A 335 -1.77 19.94 -5.81
CA ASP A 335 -1.39 21.02 -4.90
C ASP A 335 -0.89 22.22 -5.75
N ALA A 336 -0.50 23.32 -5.13
CA ALA A 336 0.00 24.51 -5.80
C ALA A 336 1.32 24.26 -6.55
N ASN A 337 2.18 23.36 -6.04
CA ASN A 337 3.53 23.16 -6.57
C ASN A 337 3.60 22.43 -7.92
N SER A 338 2.63 21.56 -8.24
CA SER A 338 2.54 20.89 -9.53
C SER A 338 1.15 20.27 -9.80
N TYR A 339 0.89 19.88 -11.04
CA TYR A 339 -0.30 19.12 -11.43
C TYR A 339 0.12 17.88 -12.22
N PRO A 340 0.40 16.74 -11.58
CA PRO A 340 0.92 15.55 -12.26
C PRO A 340 -0.16 14.71 -12.96
N MET A 341 -1.45 14.92 -12.69
CA MET A 341 -2.54 14.10 -13.24
C MET A 341 -2.80 14.40 -14.72
N LYS A 342 -2.45 13.47 -15.62
CA LYS A 342 -2.75 13.62 -17.04
C LYS A 342 -4.15 13.08 -17.36
N LEU A 343 -5.16 13.88 -17.03
CA LEU A 343 -6.55 13.64 -17.40
C LEU A 343 -6.76 13.81 -18.90
N LYS A 344 -7.66 13.02 -19.47
CA LYS A 344 -8.05 13.01 -20.88
C LYS A 344 -8.80 14.27 -21.27
N ASN A 345 -9.72 14.76 -20.43
CA ASN A 345 -10.52 15.94 -20.73
C ASN A 345 -9.80 17.25 -20.35
N PHE A 346 -8.79 17.17 -19.48
CA PHE A 346 -7.99 18.32 -19.01
C PHE A 346 -6.48 18.11 -19.23
N PRO A 347 -6.03 17.80 -20.47
CA PRO A 347 -4.64 17.44 -20.72
C PRO A 347 -3.67 18.61 -20.54
N ASP A 348 -4.15 19.84 -20.72
CA ASP A 348 -3.32 21.03 -20.56
C ASP A 348 -2.96 21.29 -19.10
N MET A 349 -3.78 20.88 -18.11
CA MET A 349 -3.43 21.06 -16.69
C MET A 349 -2.11 20.35 -16.35
N ALA A 350 -1.94 19.09 -16.76
CA ALA A 350 -0.66 18.41 -16.59
C ALA A 350 0.45 18.96 -17.49
N ARG A 351 0.12 19.41 -18.70
CA ARG A 351 1.09 19.99 -19.64
C ARG A 351 1.77 21.23 -19.07
N PHE A 352 1.03 22.07 -18.34
CA PHE A 352 1.55 23.31 -17.75
C PHE A 352 1.95 23.15 -16.29
N GLY A 353 1.33 22.22 -15.55
CA GLY A 353 1.56 22.08 -14.12
C GLY A 353 2.53 20.99 -13.70
N ALA A 354 2.82 19.98 -14.53
CA ALA A 354 3.76 18.93 -14.14
C ALA A 354 5.21 19.43 -14.18
N TYR A 355 6.06 18.93 -13.27
CA TYR A 355 7.50 19.24 -13.25
C TYR A 355 8.26 18.84 -14.51
N GLY A 356 7.67 18.00 -15.36
CA GLY A 356 8.23 17.63 -16.65
C GLY A 356 7.39 16.56 -17.34
N PRO A 357 7.64 16.29 -18.63
CA PRO A 357 6.81 15.40 -19.43
C PRO A 357 6.81 13.93 -18.97
N HIS A 358 7.79 13.53 -18.15
CA HIS A 358 7.90 12.19 -17.56
C HIS A 358 7.49 12.13 -16.08
N LYS A 359 7.15 13.27 -15.47
CA LYS A 359 6.69 13.39 -14.09
C LYS A 359 5.17 13.60 -14.06
N VAL A 360 4.47 12.69 -14.73
CA VAL A 360 3.02 12.70 -14.87
C VAL A 360 2.47 11.31 -14.57
N TYR A 361 1.27 11.26 -14.00
CA TYR A 361 0.49 10.03 -13.86
C TYR A 361 -0.54 10.00 -15.00
N THR A 362 -0.38 9.06 -15.93
CA THR A 362 -1.39 8.84 -16.96
C THR A 362 -2.63 8.17 -16.38
N VAL A 363 -3.75 8.22 -17.10
CA VAL A 363 -4.96 7.44 -16.75
C VAL A 363 -4.65 5.96 -16.53
N ASN A 364 -3.74 5.39 -17.33
CA ASN A 364 -3.35 3.99 -17.18
C ASN A 364 -2.52 3.77 -15.90
N ASP A 365 -1.61 4.68 -15.58
CA ASP A 365 -0.82 4.61 -14.35
C ASP A 365 -1.71 4.64 -13.10
N MET A 366 -2.67 5.56 -13.06
CA MET A 366 -3.61 5.69 -11.94
C MET A 366 -4.51 4.44 -11.82
N LYS A 367 -5.09 3.95 -12.92
CA LYS A 367 -5.89 2.70 -12.93
C LYS A 367 -5.07 1.48 -12.50
N GLU A 368 -3.81 1.42 -12.93
CA GLU A 368 -2.89 0.36 -12.54
C GLU A 368 -2.58 0.39 -11.04
N VAL A 369 -2.35 1.57 -10.45
CA VAL A 369 -2.17 1.73 -9.00
C VAL A 369 -3.43 1.29 -8.23
N VAL A 370 -4.62 1.69 -8.68
CA VAL A 370 -5.91 1.31 -8.05
C VAL A 370 -6.09 -0.21 -8.08
N ARG A 371 -5.88 -0.85 -9.23
CA ARG A 371 -5.96 -2.32 -9.37
C ARG A 371 -4.90 -3.02 -8.51
N TYR A 372 -3.68 -2.50 -8.49
CA TYR A 372 -2.58 -3.04 -7.70
C TYR A 372 -2.83 -2.96 -6.19
N ALA A 373 -3.42 -1.86 -5.73
CA ALA A 373 -3.86 -1.64 -4.37
C ALA A 373 -5.02 -2.56 -3.97
N ARG A 374 -6.01 -2.78 -4.87
CA ARG A 374 -7.16 -3.66 -4.61
C ARG A 374 -6.76 -5.10 -4.32
N VAL A 375 -5.83 -5.67 -5.08
CA VAL A 375 -5.28 -7.02 -4.78
C VAL A 375 -4.65 -7.08 -3.39
N ARG A 376 -4.15 -5.95 -2.90
CA ARG A 376 -3.56 -5.76 -1.57
C ARG A 376 -4.58 -5.32 -0.51
N GLY A 377 -5.88 -5.32 -0.81
CA GLY A 377 -6.89 -4.86 0.13
C GLY A 377 -6.66 -3.42 0.59
N ILE A 378 -6.13 -2.57 -0.31
CA ILE A 378 -5.88 -1.15 -0.04
C ILE A 378 -6.83 -0.32 -0.90
N ARG A 379 -7.65 0.52 -0.27
CA ARG A 379 -8.45 1.57 -0.92
C ARG A 379 -7.53 2.67 -1.37
N VAL A 380 -7.75 3.20 -2.56
CA VAL A 380 -7.07 4.41 -3.02
C VAL A 380 -8.08 5.55 -2.93
N ILE A 381 -7.83 6.48 -2.01
CA ILE A 381 -8.65 7.69 -1.84
C ILE A 381 -7.92 8.82 -2.54
N PRO A 382 -8.42 9.32 -3.68
CA PRO A 382 -7.83 10.48 -4.32
C PRO A 382 -8.18 11.76 -3.55
N GLU A 383 -7.23 12.69 -3.54
CA GLU A 383 -7.47 14.06 -3.10
C GLU A 383 -7.33 15.04 -4.26
N PHE A 384 -8.35 15.87 -4.42
CA PHE A 384 -8.25 17.13 -5.15
C PHE A 384 -8.44 18.26 -4.13
N ASP A 385 -7.33 18.82 -3.68
CA ASP A 385 -7.35 19.86 -2.65
C ASP A 385 -7.82 21.21 -3.24
N ALA A 386 -8.84 21.79 -2.61
CA ALA A 386 -9.44 23.05 -3.01
C ALA A 386 -10.19 23.72 -1.85
N PRO A 387 -10.32 25.07 -1.82
CA PRO A 387 -9.94 26.02 -2.87
C PRO A 387 -8.52 26.55 -2.77
N ALA A 388 -7.81 26.33 -1.65
CA ALA A 388 -6.39 26.63 -1.55
C ALA A 388 -5.55 25.55 -2.25
N HIS A 389 -4.24 25.63 -2.17
CA HIS A 389 -3.36 24.61 -2.74
C HIS A 389 -3.56 24.40 -4.25
N VAL A 390 -3.85 25.48 -4.99
CA VAL A 390 -4.08 25.43 -6.45
C VAL A 390 -3.31 26.55 -7.13
N ALA A 391 -2.37 26.19 -8.01
CA ALA A 391 -1.61 27.16 -8.79
C ALA A 391 -1.14 26.57 -10.14
N GLU A 392 -0.11 25.72 -10.12
CA GLU A 392 0.46 25.11 -11.32
C GLU A 392 -0.58 24.27 -12.10
N GLY A 393 -0.61 24.40 -13.42
CA GLY A 393 -1.58 23.76 -14.31
C GLY A 393 -2.80 24.63 -14.65
N TRP A 394 -3.05 25.69 -13.89
CA TRP A 394 -4.20 26.58 -14.08
C TRP A 394 -3.88 27.87 -14.84
N GLN A 395 -2.66 28.01 -15.38
CA GLN A 395 -2.19 29.26 -16.00
C GLN A 395 -2.96 29.70 -17.26
N LEU A 396 -3.62 28.75 -17.94
CA LEU A 396 -4.47 29.06 -19.10
C LEU A 396 -5.90 29.45 -18.71
N THR A 397 -6.20 29.49 -17.41
CA THR A 397 -7.50 29.86 -16.86
C THR A 397 -7.39 31.19 -16.12
N ASP A 398 -8.54 31.81 -15.86
CA ASP A 398 -8.63 32.97 -14.96
C ASP A 398 -9.30 32.61 -13.63
N PHE A 399 -9.20 31.33 -13.25
CA PHE A 399 -9.83 30.79 -12.05
C PHE A 399 -8.95 30.85 -10.79
N VAL A 400 -7.67 31.24 -10.90
CA VAL A 400 -6.76 31.30 -9.75
C VAL A 400 -6.44 32.75 -9.40
N THR A 401 -6.61 33.08 -8.12
CA THR A 401 -6.18 34.34 -7.53
C THR A 401 -4.87 34.16 -6.76
N CYS A 402 -4.19 35.27 -6.45
CA CYS A 402 -2.89 35.33 -5.76
C CYS A 402 -1.80 34.39 -6.28
N TYR A 403 -1.89 33.95 -7.54
CA TYR A 403 -0.90 33.10 -8.19
C TYR A 403 0.49 33.74 -8.09
N ASN A 404 1.43 33.05 -7.45
CA ASN A 404 2.80 33.52 -7.19
C ASN A 404 2.89 34.87 -6.44
N ALA A 405 1.87 35.23 -5.64
CA ALA A 405 1.88 36.46 -4.85
C ALA A 405 3.10 36.54 -3.91
N GLN A 406 3.65 37.76 -3.76
CA GLN A 406 4.80 38.06 -2.91
C GLN A 406 4.54 39.28 -2.01
N PRO A 407 5.09 39.30 -0.77
CA PRO A 407 5.78 38.19 -0.10
C PRO A 407 4.79 37.06 0.22
N TRP A 408 5.13 35.82 -0.15
CA TRP A 408 4.20 34.68 -0.12
C TRP A 408 3.60 34.42 1.27
N SER A 409 4.35 34.68 2.35
CA SER A 409 3.93 34.44 3.73
C SER A 409 2.74 35.29 4.19
N GLN A 410 2.32 36.29 3.41
CA GLN A 410 1.11 37.06 3.66
C GLN A 410 -0.15 36.44 3.03
N PHE A 411 0.02 35.53 2.08
CA PHE A 411 -1.05 35.03 1.21
C PHE A 411 -1.20 33.51 1.22
N CYS A 412 -0.21 32.77 1.70
CA CYS A 412 -0.22 31.31 1.77
C CYS A 412 0.78 30.77 2.80
N ALA A 413 0.67 29.48 3.15
CA ALA A 413 1.54 28.80 4.10
C ALA A 413 2.91 28.41 3.51
N GLY A 414 3.00 28.25 2.18
CA GLY A 414 4.24 27.96 1.47
C GLY A 414 4.14 28.33 -0.01
N PRO A 415 5.25 28.68 -0.68
CA PRO A 415 5.25 29.05 -2.09
C PRO A 415 5.13 27.83 -3.03
N PRO A 416 4.52 27.99 -4.22
CA PRO A 416 3.87 29.19 -4.72
C PRO A 416 2.48 29.40 -4.10
N CYS A 417 2.07 30.66 -3.90
CA CYS A 417 0.69 30.94 -3.51
C CYS A 417 -0.26 30.74 -4.71
N GLY A 418 -1.51 30.39 -4.40
CA GLY A 418 -2.62 30.36 -5.34
C GLY A 418 -3.87 29.77 -4.69
N GLN A 419 -5.04 30.35 -5.00
CA GLN A 419 -6.33 29.81 -4.59
C GLN A 419 -7.35 29.98 -5.71
N LEU A 420 -8.28 29.04 -5.84
CA LEU A 420 -9.41 29.18 -6.76
C LEU A 420 -10.27 30.40 -6.40
N ASP A 421 -10.79 31.10 -7.42
CA ASP A 421 -11.74 32.20 -7.32
C ASP A 421 -13.18 31.64 -7.32
N PRO A 422 -13.87 31.60 -6.16
CA PRO A 422 -15.21 31.01 -6.05
C PRO A 422 -16.30 31.78 -6.82
N THR A 423 -16.01 32.99 -7.28
CA THR A 423 -16.98 33.86 -7.93
C THR A 423 -17.15 33.56 -9.43
N ARG A 424 -16.28 32.70 -9.99
CA ARG A 424 -16.28 32.30 -11.39
C ARG A 424 -17.24 31.13 -11.59
N ALA A 425 -18.39 31.38 -12.22
CA ALA A 425 -19.40 30.32 -12.42
C ALA A 425 -18.87 29.13 -13.25
N ASP A 426 -18.03 29.39 -14.25
CA ASP A 426 -17.46 28.35 -15.12
C ASP A 426 -16.47 27.42 -14.41
N LEU A 427 -15.91 27.85 -13.27
CA LEU A 427 -15.02 27.02 -12.45
C LEU A 427 -15.72 25.72 -12.05
N TYR A 428 -16.98 25.79 -11.63
CA TYR A 428 -17.70 24.62 -11.14
C TYR A 428 -17.98 23.59 -12.25
N ASN A 429 -18.07 24.02 -13.51
CA ASN A 429 -18.17 23.10 -14.65
C ASN A 429 -16.85 22.34 -14.87
N VAL A 430 -15.71 23.02 -14.69
CA VAL A 430 -14.39 22.40 -14.75
C VAL A 430 -14.19 21.42 -13.60
N LEU A 431 -14.56 21.81 -12.37
CA LEU A 431 -14.50 20.93 -11.20
C LEU A 431 -15.37 19.68 -11.37
N GLU A 432 -16.60 19.82 -11.89
CA GLU A 432 -17.45 18.65 -12.16
C GLU A 432 -16.79 17.67 -13.15
N GLY A 433 -16.17 18.19 -14.21
CA GLY A 433 -15.44 17.36 -15.16
C GLY A 433 -14.24 16.66 -14.54
N ILE A 434 -13.46 17.37 -13.71
CA ILE A 434 -12.32 16.80 -12.98
C ILE A 434 -12.81 15.70 -12.02
N TYR A 435 -13.80 15.99 -11.17
CA TYR A 435 -14.35 15.03 -10.22
C TYR A 435 -14.93 13.81 -10.91
N ARG A 436 -15.64 13.99 -12.02
CA ARG A 436 -16.19 12.87 -12.80
C ARG A 436 -15.09 11.98 -13.37
N GLU A 437 -14.07 12.58 -13.98
CA GLU A 437 -12.98 11.80 -14.56
C GLU A 437 -12.12 11.13 -13.47
N MET A 438 -11.83 11.81 -12.36
CA MET A 438 -11.14 11.21 -11.21
C MET A 438 -11.95 10.03 -10.65
N ASN A 439 -13.25 10.19 -10.38
CA ASN A 439 -14.05 9.07 -9.88
C ASN A 439 -14.09 7.89 -10.88
N GLU A 440 -14.13 8.13 -12.19
CA GLU A 440 -14.02 7.04 -13.18
C GLU A 440 -12.64 6.35 -13.16
N VAL A 441 -11.55 7.12 -13.04
CA VAL A 441 -10.17 6.60 -13.03
C VAL A 441 -9.88 5.82 -11.75
N PHE A 442 -10.38 6.30 -10.62
CA PHE A 442 -10.20 5.70 -9.29
C PHE A 442 -11.26 4.63 -8.96
N ASP A 443 -12.06 4.25 -9.96
CA ASP A 443 -13.08 3.19 -9.89
C ASP A 443 -14.14 3.43 -8.80
N TYR A 444 -14.67 4.65 -8.79
CA TYR A 444 -15.74 5.14 -7.91
C TYR A 444 -15.49 4.81 -6.43
N PRO A 445 -14.47 5.43 -5.81
CA PRO A 445 -14.16 5.19 -4.41
C PRO A 445 -15.34 5.62 -3.52
N ASP A 446 -15.45 4.95 -2.37
CA ASP A 446 -16.47 5.27 -1.36
C ASP A 446 -16.24 6.63 -0.69
N MET A 447 -15.04 7.18 -0.83
CA MET A 447 -14.63 8.48 -0.31
C MET A 447 -13.81 9.28 -1.33
N PHE A 448 -13.94 10.60 -1.27
CA PHE A 448 -13.14 11.53 -2.07
C PHE A 448 -12.68 12.68 -1.16
N HIS A 449 -11.36 12.90 -1.09
CA HIS A 449 -10.82 13.98 -0.28
C HIS A 449 -10.87 15.28 -1.08
N MET A 450 -11.53 16.31 -0.54
CA MET A 450 -11.66 17.62 -1.18
C MET A 450 -10.66 18.65 -0.62
N GLY A 451 -9.80 18.22 0.29
CA GLY A 451 -8.80 19.05 0.95
C GLY A 451 -9.44 20.06 1.88
N GLY A 452 -9.35 21.34 1.53
CA GLY A 452 -9.99 22.41 2.29
C GLY A 452 -9.19 22.81 3.53
N ASP A 453 -7.89 22.67 3.48
CA ASP A 453 -6.96 23.23 4.45
C ASP A 453 -6.47 24.62 4.01
N GLU A 454 -5.95 25.36 5.01
CA GLU A 454 -5.16 26.57 4.82
C GLU A 454 -5.69 27.61 3.81
N VAL A 455 -7.00 27.87 3.79
CA VAL A 455 -7.58 28.95 2.98
C VAL A 455 -7.29 30.32 3.60
N TYR A 456 -6.61 31.19 2.85
CA TYR A 456 -6.23 32.54 3.25
C TYR A 456 -7.22 33.60 2.70
N PRO A 457 -7.97 34.29 3.56
CA PRO A 457 -8.77 35.45 3.17
C PRO A 457 -7.94 36.56 2.53
N SER A 458 -6.68 36.74 2.94
CA SER A 458 -5.77 37.73 2.38
C SER A 458 -5.50 37.52 0.90
N CYS A 459 -5.39 36.26 0.45
CA CYS A 459 -5.25 35.92 -0.97
C CYS A 459 -6.48 36.38 -1.77
N TRP A 460 -7.68 35.97 -1.38
CA TRP A 460 -8.93 36.39 -2.04
C TRP A 460 -9.11 37.91 -2.02
N ASN A 461 -8.74 38.55 -0.92
CA ASN A 461 -8.82 40.00 -0.76
C ASN A 461 -7.82 40.77 -1.65
N THR A 462 -6.96 40.11 -2.43
CA THR A 462 -6.17 40.79 -3.47
C THR A 462 -6.96 41.01 -4.76
N SER A 463 -8.04 40.24 -4.98
CA SER A 463 -8.84 40.30 -6.21
C SER A 463 -9.94 41.37 -6.10
N THR A 464 -9.86 42.41 -6.92
CA THR A 464 -10.92 43.43 -7.02
C THR A 464 -12.24 42.83 -7.49
N HIS A 465 -12.19 41.77 -8.31
CA HIS A 465 -13.38 41.04 -8.76
C HIS A 465 -14.09 40.36 -7.58
N ILE A 466 -13.35 39.65 -6.72
CA ILE A 466 -13.91 39.00 -5.53
C ILE A 466 -14.46 40.04 -4.56
N GLN A 467 -13.70 41.11 -4.29
CA GLN A 467 -14.16 42.19 -3.41
C GLN A 467 -15.48 42.77 -3.89
N GLN A 468 -15.58 43.13 -5.17
CA GLN A 468 -16.80 43.68 -5.75
C GLN A 468 -17.98 42.70 -5.66
N TRP A 469 -17.75 41.43 -5.99
CA TRP A 469 -18.77 40.38 -5.93
C TRP A 469 -19.33 40.19 -4.50
N MET A 470 -18.47 40.26 -3.49
CA MET A 470 -18.84 40.18 -2.07
C MET A 470 -19.62 41.43 -1.63
N ILE A 471 -19.15 42.63 -2.00
CA ILE A 471 -19.81 43.91 -1.66
C ILE A 471 -21.22 43.98 -2.29
N GLU A 472 -21.39 43.52 -3.52
CA GLU A 472 -22.69 43.47 -4.20
C GLU A 472 -23.71 42.56 -3.49
N ARG A 473 -23.23 41.61 -2.67
CA ARG A 473 -24.06 40.74 -1.81
C ARG A 473 -24.26 41.30 -0.40
N GLY A 474 -23.75 42.50 -0.13
CA GLY A 474 -23.86 43.16 1.16
C GLY A 474 -22.84 42.71 2.20
N TRP A 475 -21.77 42.01 1.79
CA TRP A 475 -20.69 41.60 2.69
C TRP A 475 -19.65 42.72 2.85
N GLN A 476 -18.93 42.72 3.98
CA GLN A 476 -18.05 43.82 4.39
C GLN A 476 -16.56 43.46 4.35
N LEU A 477 -16.20 42.37 3.65
CA LEU A 477 -14.82 41.87 3.53
C LEU A 477 -14.16 41.56 4.89
N ARG A 478 -14.96 41.17 5.89
CA ARG A 478 -14.46 40.69 7.18
C ARG A 478 -14.08 39.22 7.09
N ARG A 479 -13.35 38.70 8.08
CA ARG A 479 -12.94 37.29 8.12
C ARG A 479 -14.14 36.36 7.93
N GLU A 480 -15.23 36.61 8.64
CA GLU A 480 -16.45 35.79 8.60
C GLU A 480 -17.10 35.82 7.22
N ASP A 481 -17.04 36.97 6.53
CA ASP A 481 -17.58 37.10 5.17
C ASP A 481 -16.76 36.27 4.16
N PHE A 482 -15.44 36.13 4.36
CA PHE A 482 -14.62 35.22 3.56
C PHE A 482 -14.87 33.74 3.89
N VAL A 483 -15.29 33.42 5.12
CA VAL A 483 -15.76 32.06 5.44
C VAL A 483 -17.09 31.76 4.72
N GLU A 484 -17.99 32.74 4.60
CA GLU A 484 -19.20 32.60 3.77
C GLU A 484 -18.85 32.42 2.28
N LEU A 485 -17.81 33.11 1.77
CA LEU A 485 -17.29 32.87 0.42
C LEU A 485 -16.72 31.44 0.27
N TRP A 486 -16.02 30.94 1.29
CA TRP A 486 -15.55 29.56 1.29
C TRP A 486 -16.71 28.57 1.33
N ASN A 487 -17.74 28.79 2.15
CA ASN A 487 -18.95 27.98 2.11
C ASN A 487 -19.62 28.01 0.72
N HIS A 488 -19.66 29.18 0.05
CA HIS A 488 -20.14 29.28 -1.33
C HIS A 488 -19.34 28.35 -2.26
N PHE A 489 -18.01 28.39 -2.21
CA PHE A 489 -17.17 27.45 -2.95
C PHE A 489 -17.48 25.99 -2.61
N GLN A 490 -17.42 25.65 -1.33
CA GLN A 490 -17.45 24.28 -0.84
C GLN A 490 -18.79 23.60 -1.13
N SER A 491 -19.90 24.31 -0.92
CA SER A 491 -21.25 23.81 -1.23
C SER A 491 -21.39 23.50 -2.71
N HIS A 492 -20.98 24.42 -3.59
CA HIS A 492 -21.09 24.24 -5.03
C HIS A 492 -20.13 23.15 -5.54
N ALA A 493 -18.90 23.10 -5.04
CA ALA A 493 -17.95 22.03 -5.38
C ALA A 493 -18.48 20.65 -4.92
N HIS A 494 -19.07 20.56 -3.73
CA HIS A 494 -19.67 19.32 -3.23
C HIS A 494 -20.89 18.88 -4.06
N GLU A 495 -21.75 19.82 -4.48
CA GLU A 495 -22.83 19.51 -5.43
C GLU A 495 -22.29 18.89 -6.73
N ARG A 496 -21.17 19.40 -7.26
CA ARG A 496 -20.51 18.82 -8.45
C ARG A 496 -19.93 17.45 -8.17
N LEU A 497 -19.33 17.23 -7.00
CA LEU A 497 -18.88 15.89 -6.58
C LEU A 497 -20.06 14.91 -6.50
N LYS A 498 -21.18 15.29 -5.88
CA LYS A 498 -22.38 14.44 -5.79
C LYS A 498 -23.00 14.16 -7.16
N ALA A 499 -22.95 15.12 -8.08
CA ALA A 499 -23.38 14.92 -9.46
C ALA A 499 -22.47 13.94 -10.22
N ALA A 500 -21.16 13.98 -9.94
CA ALA A 500 -20.17 13.08 -10.53
C ALA A 500 -20.19 11.66 -9.91
N ALA A 501 -20.40 11.55 -8.60
CA ALA A 501 -20.35 10.31 -7.83
C ALA A 501 -21.25 10.39 -6.59
N SER A 502 -22.55 10.11 -6.76
CA SER A 502 -23.57 10.30 -5.72
C SER A 502 -23.37 9.50 -4.42
N GLN A 503 -22.68 8.37 -4.49
CA GLN A 503 -22.45 7.47 -3.35
C GLN A 503 -21.16 7.79 -2.57
N THR A 504 -20.34 8.70 -3.09
CA THR A 504 -19.04 9.03 -2.50
C THR A 504 -19.22 10.09 -1.40
N ARG A 505 -18.65 9.85 -0.21
CA ARG A 505 -18.60 10.82 0.88
C ARG A 505 -17.39 11.75 0.72
N ALA A 506 -17.57 13.03 1.06
CA ALA A 506 -16.48 14.00 1.01
C ALA A 506 -15.67 13.95 2.30
N ILE A 507 -14.34 14.06 2.20
CA ILE A 507 -13.45 14.29 3.34
C ILE A 507 -12.91 15.72 3.25
N LEU A 508 -12.88 16.42 4.38
CA LEU A 508 -12.23 17.73 4.52
C LEU A 508 -11.24 17.72 5.68
N TRP A 509 -10.15 18.46 5.54
CA TRP A 509 -9.25 18.75 6.64
C TRP A 509 -9.91 19.64 7.69
N THR A 510 -9.45 19.53 8.94
CA THR A 510 -9.73 20.56 9.93
C THR A 510 -9.17 21.92 9.48
N GLY A 511 -10.00 22.95 9.51
CA GLY A 511 -9.66 24.33 9.20
C GLY A 511 -10.70 25.30 9.76
N THR A 512 -10.65 26.58 9.33
CA THR A 512 -11.64 27.59 9.80
C THR A 512 -13.07 27.17 9.48
N LEU A 513 -13.33 26.53 8.32
CA LEU A 513 -14.68 26.07 7.95
C LEU A 513 -15.24 24.98 8.91
N THR A 514 -14.35 24.24 9.57
CA THR A 514 -14.70 23.18 10.53
C THR A 514 -14.73 23.65 11.98
N GLU A 515 -14.53 24.94 12.25
CA GLU A 515 -14.65 25.49 13.60
C GLU A 515 -16.11 25.43 14.11
N PRO A 516 -16.34 25.42 15.43
CA PRO A 516 -17.67 25.28 16.04
C PRO A 516 -18.76 26.22 15.51
N ASN A 517 -18.41 27.44 15.10
CA ASN A 517 -19.37 28.45 14.64
C ASN A 517 -19.84 28.24 13.18
N PHE A 518 -19.16 27.39 12.43
CA PHE A 518 -19.31 27.26 10.99
C PHE A 518 -19.68 25.84 10.58
N VAL A 519 -19.09 24.82 11.22
CA VAL A 519 -19.22 23.42 10.82
C VAL A 519 -20.68 22.95 10.75
N GLU A 520 -21.49 23.24 11.77
CA GLU A 520 -22.92 22.85 11.83
C GLU A 520 -23.80 23.59 10.82
N ARG A 521 -23.35 24.74 10.33
CA ARG A 521 -24.09 25.55 9.36
C ARG A 521 -23.76 25.19 7.92
N PHE A 522 -22.53 24.75 7.65
CA PHE A 522 -22.00 24.65 6.29
C PHE A 522 -21.74 23.21 5.84
N LEU A 523 -21.50 22.28 6.78
CA LEU A 523 -21.04 20.92 6.47
C LEU A 523 -21.99 19.90 7.09
N PRO A 524 -23.04 19.43 6.39
CA PRO A 524 -23.90 18.36 6.89
C PRO A 524 -23.10 17.09 7.22
N GLN A 525 -23.25 16.55 8.43
CA GLN A 525 -22.42 15.44 8.94
C GLN A 525 -22.58 14.13 8.13
N GLU A 526 -23.72 13.94 7.47
CA GLU A 526 -24.01 12.80 6.59
C GLU A 526 -23.16 12.80 5.32
N ASP A 527 -22.78 13.99 4.85
CA ASP A 527 -22.04 14.18 3.61
C ASP A 527 -20.53 14.27 3.84
N TYR A 528 -20.11 14.74 5.03
CA TYR A 528 -18.71 15.05 5.34
C TYR A 528 -18.10 14.18 6.44
N ILE A 529 -16.90 13.69 6.18
CA ILE A 529 -15.95 13.14 7.15
C ILE A 529 -14.88 14.21 7.40
N ILE A 530 -14.42 14.38 8.64
CA ILE A 530 -13.40 15.39 8.96
C ILE A 530 -12.07 14.71 9.30
N GLN A 531 -11.01 15.03 8.54
CA GLN A 531 -9.65 14.59 8.83
C GLN A 531 -8.94 15.60 9.72
N VAL A 532 -8.58 15.18 10.93
CA VAL A 532 -8.07 16.05 12.00
C VAL A 532 -6.55 16.04 12.02
N TRP A 533 -5.93 17.16 11.66
CA TRP A 533 -4.47 17.34 11.72
C TRP A 533 -3.98 18.22 12.88
N THR A 534 -4.90 18.83 13.62
CA THR A 534 -4.59 19.53 14.89
C THR A 534 -4.02 18.57 15.94
N GLU A 535 -3.54 19.10 17.07
CA GLU A 535 -3.08 18.24 18.18
C GLU A 535 -4.14 17.21 18.60
N GLY A 536 -3.70 16.00 18.93
CA GLY A 536 -4.61 14.89 19.28
C GLY A 536 -5.30 15.07 20.64
N SER A 537 -4.79 15.96 21.49
CA SER A 537 -5.36 16.26 22.80
C SER A 537 -5.03 17.70 23.22
N GLY A 538 -5.63 18.18 24.31
CA GLY A 538 -5.40 19.54 24.81
C GLY A 538 -6.25 20.60 24.13
N ALA A 539 -5.95 21.88 24.42
CA ALA A 539 -6.79 23.00 24.03
C ALA A 539 -6.82 23.26 22.50
N ALA A 540 -5.78 22.84 21.78
CA ALA A 540 -5.70 22.96 20.33
C ALA A 540 -6.42 21.82 19.58
N SER A 541 -6.94 20.81 20.30
CA SER A 541 -7.57 19.66 19.65
C SER A 541 -8.97 19.97 19.16
N HIS A 542 -9.23 19.67 17.89
CA HIS A 542 -10.56 19.78 17.30
C HIS A 542 -11.43 18.53 17.55
N VAL A 543 -10.84 17.41 17.99
CA VAL A 543 -11.53 16.12 18.16
C VAL A 543 -12.78 16.22 19.06
N PRO A 544 -12.73 16.79 20.28
CA PRO A 544 -13.87 16.73 21.19
C PRO A 544 -15.12 17.44 20.67
N HIS A 545 -14.94 18.61 20.03
CA HIS A 545 -16.07 19.42 19.60
C HIS A 545 -16.71 18.91 18.30
N LEU A 546 -15.92 18.26 17.43
CA LEU A 546 -16.43 17.62 16.20
C LEU A 546 -17.19 16.33 16.54
N LEU A 547 -16.64 15.49 17.43
CA LEU A 547 -17.35 14.30 17.92
C LEU A 547 -18.66 14.66 18.63
N ALA A 548 -18.64 15.69 19.48
CA ALA A 548 -19.84 16.16 20.16
C ALA A 548 -20.96 16.59 19.20
N ARG A 549 -20.61 16.97 17.97
CA ARG A 549 -21.51 17.39 16.90
C ARG A 549 -21.92 16.28 15.93
N GLY A 550 -21.39 15.07 16.09
CA GLY A 550 -21.83 13.91 15.30
C GLY A 550 -20.97 13.57 14.07
N TYR A 551 -19.84 14.25 13.85
CA TYR A 551 -18.97 13.95 12.71
C TYR A 551 -18.18 12.65 12.87
N ASP A 552 -18.01 11.93 11.77
CA ASP A 552 -17.01 10.88 11.65
C ASP A 552 -15.62 11.50 11.45
N LEU A 553 -14.62 10.96 12.13
CA LEU A 553 -13.25 11.50 12.12
C LEU A 553 -12.23 10.51 11.57
N ILE A 554 -11.25 11.05 10.85
CA ILE A 554 -9.97 10.39 10.54
C ILE A 554 -8.88 11.16 11.28
N ILE A 555 -8.09 10.48 12.09
CA ILE A 555 -7.06 11.14 12.92
C ILE A 555 -5.72 11.19 12.17
N SER A 556 -5.17 12.39 12.04
CA SER A 556 -3.84 12.65 11.47
C SER A 556 -3.09 13.69 12.29
N ASN A 557 -3.26 13.67 13.61
CA ASN A 557 -2.77 14.72 14.50
C ASN A 557 -1.26 14.97 14.33
N SER A 558 -0.90 16.19 13.99
CA SER A 558 0.46 16.59 13.60
C SER A 558 1.51 16.37 14.69
N ASP A 559 1.09 16.34 15.95
CA ASP A 559 2.00 16.07 17.06
C ASP A 559 2.47 14.61 17.11
N ALA A 560 1.83 13.67 16.40
CA ALA A 560 2.24 12.27 16.32
C ALA A 560 2.39 11.70 14.90
N LEU A 561 1.52 12.09 13.96
CA LEU A 561 1.32 11.37 12.69
C LEU A 561 1.89 12.06 11.43
N TYR A 562 2.54 13.21 11.59
CA TYR A 562 3.24 13.88 10.49
C TYR A 562 4.68 13.35 10.38
N LEU A 563 4.96 12.62 9.31
CA LEU A 563 6.22 11.90 9.10
C LEU A 563 7.32 12.77 8.48
N ASP A 564 6.96 13.94 7.97
CA ASP A 564 7.86 14.95 7.40
C ASP A 564 8.52 15.83 8.47
N CYS A 565 8.06 15.81 9.73
CA CYS A 565 8.60 16.64 10.82
C CYS A 565 10.03 16.28 11.25
N GLY A 566 10.77 17.29 11.74
CA GLY A 566 12.06 17.12 12.40
C GLY A 566 13.29 17.32 11.53
N PHE A 567 13.10 17.79 10.30
CA PHE A 567 14.18 18.06 9.35
C PHE A 567 14.33 19.56 9.11
N GLY A 568 15.32 19.96 8.29
CA GLY A 568 15.57 21.36 7.99
C GLY A 568 14.43 22.06 7.24
N LEU A 569 14.33 23.38 7.40
CA LEU A 569 13.49 24.21 6.54
C LEU A 569 14.03 24.19 5.09
N TYR A 570 13.12 24.34 4.12
CA TYR A 570 13.47 24.41 2.70
C TYR A 570 13.54 25.85 2.14
N VAL A 571 12.99 26.83 2.88
CA VAL A 571 12.96 28.26 2.51
C VAL A 571 13.75 29.17 3.44
N ASP A 572 14.24 28.67 4.58
CA ASP A 572 14.97 29.45 5.59
C ASP A 572 15.92 28.55 6.41
N GLU A 573 16.68 29.14 7.34
CA GLU A 573 17.50 28.43 8.32
C GLU A 573 16.66 27.91 9.49
N GLY A 574 16.95 26.69 9.96
CA GLY A 574 16.30 26.09 11.13
C GLY A 574 15.67 24.74 10.83
N VAL A 575 14.69 24.36 11.66
CA VAL A 575 13.95 23.10 11.54
C VAL A 575 12.51 23.37 11.13
N ASN A 576 11.89 22.43 10.43
CA ASN A 576 10.54 22.60 9.92
C ASN A 576 9.49 22.76 11.03
N TRP A 577 8.34 23.33 10.65
CA TRP A 577 7.33 23.89 11.56
C TRP A 577 6.79 22.90 12.59
N CYS A 578 6.67 21.61 12.25
CA CYS A 578 6.11 20.58 13.12
C CYS A 578 7.18 19.78 13.88
N SER A 579 8.43 20.25 13.90
CA SER A 579 9.51 19.66 14.68
C SER A 579 9.15 19.53 16.18
N PRO A 580 9.68 18.52 16.91
CA PRO A 580 10.72 17.56 16.50
C PRO A 580 10.19 16.40 15.66
N TYR A 581 11.11 15.57 15.16
CA TYR A 581 10.85 14.29 14.50
C TYR A 581 9.91 13.41 15.33
N LYS A 582 8.97 12.72 14.68
CA LYS A 582 8.01 11.82 15.33
C LYS A 582 8.55 10.38 15.30
N PRO A 583 9.10 9.85 16.41
CA PRO A 583 9.60 8.49 16.45
C PRO A 583 8.46 7.47 16.45
N TRP A 584 8.77 6.25 16.00
CA TRP A 584 7.81 5.14 15.95
C TRP A 584 7.14 4.88 17.32
N SER A 585 7.87 5.09 18.43
CA SER A 585 7.34 4.93 19.79
C SER A 585 6.26 5.96 20.14
N LYS A 586 6.38 7.19 19.62
CA LYS A 586 5.35 8.23 19.79
C LYS A 586 4.10 7.87 18.98
N ILE A 587 4.29 7.42 17.74
CA ILE A 587 3.20 6.96 16.87
C ILE A 587 2.44 5.78 17.51
N TYR A 588 3.17 4.78 18.00
CA TYR A 588 2.56 3.62 18.66
C TYR A 588 1.76 4.02 19.91
N ASN A 589 2.26 4.98 20.68
CA ASN A 589 1.60 5.46 21.90
C ASN A 589 0.47 6.46 21.63
N ASN A 590 0.21 6.84 20.38
CA ASN A 590 -0.86 7.74 20.01
C ASN A 590 -2.22 7.06 20.24
N ASN A 591 -2.82 7.29 21.40
CA ASN A 591 -3.99 6.56 21.87
C ASN A 591 -5.28 7.11 21.25
N ILE A 592 -5.64 6.57 20.09
CA ILE A 592 -6.82 6.98 19.31
C ILE A 592 -8.13 6.75 20.09
N THR A 593 -8.27 5.62 20.78
CA THR A 593 -9.44 5.33 21.62
C THR A 593 -9.64 6.41 22.69
N ALA A 594 -8.56 6.84 23.36
CA ALA A 594 -8.64 7.87 24.38
C ALA A 594 -9.04 9.24 23.82
N MET A 595 -8.63 9.58 22.58
CA MET A 595 -9.06 10.81 21.92
C MET A 595 -10.57 10.81 21.65
N GLY A 596 -11.12 9.65 21.29
CA GLY A 596 -12.54 9.49 21.02
C GLY A 596 -13.44 9.46 22.25
N GLY A 597 -12.91 9.01 23.40
CA GLY A 597 -13.68 8.87 24.63
C GLY A 597 -14.94 8.02 24.43
N GLU A 598 -16.09 8.52 24.90
CA GLU A 598 -17.39 7.84 24.75
C GLU A 598 -17.86 7.74 23.30
N ARG A 599 -17.29 8.54 22.39
CA ARG A 599 -17.65 8.64 20.96
C ARG A 599 -16.61 8.01 20.04
N ARG A 600 -15.72 7.18 20.58
CA ARG A 600 -14.62 6.53 19.83
C ARG A 600 -15.07 5.77 18.58
N GLU A 601 -16.30 5.26 18.54
CA GLU A 601 -16.83 4.52 17.38
C GLU A 601 -17.02 5.42 16.13
N GLN A 602 -17.06 6.74 16.32
CA GLN A 602 -17.09 7.73 15.23
C GLN A 602 -15.68 8.04 14.69
N ILE A 603 -14.63 7.60 15.37
CA ILE A 603 -13.27 7.63 14.80
C ILE A 603 -13.13 6.43 13.88
N LEU A 604 -13.15 6.69 12.57
CA LEU A 604 -13.03 5.65 11.55
C LEU A 604 -11.64 4.98 11.59
N GLY A 605 -10.64 5.76 12.00
CA GLY A 605 -9.26 5.33 12.23
C GLY A 605 -8.30 6.50 12.08
N ALA A 606 -7.12 6.26 11.50
CA ALA A 606 -6.07 7.27 11.41
C ALA A 606 -5.19 7.10 10.16
N GLU A 607 -4.49 8.17 9.80
CA GLU A 607 -3.49 8.16 8.72
C GLU A 607 -2.18 8.80 9.17
N ALA A 608 -1.07 8.16 8.81
CA ALA A 608 0.24 8.81 8.84
C ALA A 608 0.42 9.64 7.57
N CYS A 609 0.77 10.92 7.73
CA CYS A 609 0.93 11.83 6.60
C CYS A 609 2.40 12.00 6.25
N LEU A 610 2.76 11.73 5.00
CA LEU A 610 4.04 12.11 4.43
C LEU A 610 3.82 13.22 3.41
N TRP A 611 3.88 14.45 3.90
CA TRP A 611 4.01 15.65 3.08
C TRP A 611 5.40 15.70 2.45
N SER A 612 5.49 16.18 1.22
CA SER A 612 6.67 15.97 0.38
C SER A 612 7.47 17.24 0.11
N SER A 613 7.26 18.33 0.85
CA SER A 613 8.07 19.56 0.75
C SER A 613 9.58 19.27 0.86
N ILE A 614 9.94 18.27 1.66
CA ILE A 614 11.32 17.80 1.87
C ILE A 614 11.44 16.26 1.89
N SER A 615 10.57 15.58 1.13
CA SER A 615 10.67 14.14 0.88
C SER A 615 10.62 13.88 -0.62
N SER A 616 11.34 12.87 -1.07
CA SER A 616 11.41 12.42 -2.46
C SER A 616 11.44 10.90 -2.49
N GLU A 617 11.42 10.31 -3.69
CA GLU A 617 11.50 8.86 -3.89
C GLU A 617 12.67 8.20 -3.12
N ASP A 618 13.84 8.85 -3.04
CA ASP A 618 15.04 8.33 -2.37
C ASP A 618 14.91 8.25 -0.84
N SER A 619 14.05 9.09 -0.27
CA SER A 619 13.82 9.14 1.19
C SER A 619 12.53 8.43 1.62
N LEU A 620 11.65 8.10 0.67
CA LEU A 620 10.31 7.55 0.90
C LEU A 620 10.29 6.42 1.93
N ASP A 621 11.06 5.36 1.66
CA ASP A 621 11.05 4.15 2.47
C ASP A 621 11.50 4.44 3.91
N SER A 622 12.54 5.27 4.08
CA SER A 622 13.05 5.64 5.41
C SER A 622 12.12 6.59 6.15
N ARG A 623 11.34 7.42 5.44
CA ARG A 623 10.35 8.29 6.07
C ARG A 623 9.14 7.47 6.54
N LEU A 624 8.66 6.52 5.75
CA LEU A 624 7.50 5.73 6.10
C LEU A 624 7.82 4.61 7.11
N TRP A 625 8.88 3.85 6.90
CA TRP A 625 9.09 2.57 7.57
C TRP A 625 10.26 2.63 8.56
N PRO A 626 10.14 2.07 9.78
CA PRO A 626 9.02 1.28 10.32
C PRO A 626 7.97 2.12 11.08
N ARG A 627 7.97 3.46 10.95
CA ARG A 627 7.03 4.34 11.66
C ARG A 627 5.57 4.03 11.34
N ALA A 628 5.24 3.83 10.07
CA ALA A 628 3.91 3.43 9.64
C ALA A 628 3.55 1.99 10.07
N SER A 629 4.53 1.09 10.26
CA SER A 629 4.29 -0.24 10.87
C SER A 629 3.81 -0.12 12.32
N ALA A 630 4.30 0.89 13.06
CA ALA A 630 3.83 1.17 14.41
C ALA A 630 2.38 1.67 14.44
N LEU A 631 2.01 2.54 13.47
CA LEU A 631 0.63 2.96 13.28
C LEU A 631 -0.27 1.77 12.92
N ALA A 632 0.21 0.88 12.04
CA ALA A 632 -0.54 -0.28 11.61
C ALA A 632 -0.96 -1.17 12.78
N GLU A 633 -0.08 -1.43 13.75
CA GLU A 633 -0.46 -2.17 14.96
C GLU A 633 -1.40 -1.38 15.88
N ARG A 634 -1.19 -0.06 16.03
CA ARG A 634 -2.14 0.78 16.78
C ARG A 634 -3.55 0.68 16.19
N LEU A 635 -3.69 0.67 14.87
CA LEU A 635 -5.01 0.67 14.21
C LEU A 635 -5.59 -0.73 13.97
N TRP A 636 -4.75 -1.75 13.87
CA TRP A 636 -5.23 -3.13 13.78
C TRP A 636 -5.59 -3.68 15.15
N SER A 637 -4.71 -3.51 16.13
CA SER A 637 -4.79 -4.23 17.41
C SER A 637 -5.30 -3.39 18.58
N ASP A 638 -5.25 -2.06 18.45
CA ASP A 638 -5.47 -1.06 19.50
C ASP A 638 -5.01 -1.48 20.91
N PRO A 639 -3.72 -1.79 21.09
CA PRO A 639 -3.22 -2.39 22.32
C PRO A 639 -3.27 -1.41 23.49
N GLU A 640 -3.67 -1.89 24.67
CA GLU A 640 -3.58 -1.13 25.93
C GLU A 640 -2.13 -0.89 26.37
N THR A 641 -1.21 -1.75 25.92
CA THR A 641 0.22 -1.62 26.22
C THR A 641 0.87 -0.49 25.43
N ASN A 642 1.93 0.09 26.00
CA ASN A 642 2.75 1.08 25.31
C ASN A 642 3.76 0.40 24.35
N PHE A 643 4.55 1.21 23.66
CA PHE A 643 5.54 0.78 22.66
C PHE A 643 6.52 -0.32 23.13
N ARG A 644 6.75 -0.48 24.43
CA ARG A 644 7.58 -1.57 24.97
C ARG A 644 6.99 -2.95 24.68
N GLY A 645 5.67 -3.04 24.53
CA GLY A 645 4.97 -4.29 24.19
C GLY A 645 5.21 -4.78 22.75
N VAL A 646 5.66 -3.92 21.85
CA VAL A 646 5.93 -4.25 20.44
C VAL A 646 7.42 -4.19 20.08
N GLU A 647 8.26 -3.58 20.93
CA GLU A 647 9.66 -3.24 20.65
C GLU A 647 10.45 -4.35 19.93
N ARG A 648 10.34 -5.60 20.40
CA ARG A 648 11.05 -6.73 19.78
C ARG A 648 10.48 -7.12 18.42
N ARG A 649 9.15 -7.18 18.30
CA ARG A 649 8.46 -7.54 17.05
C ARG A 649 8.70 -6.48 15.98
N ILE A 650 8.69 -5.18 16.32
CA ILE A 650 8.99 -4.12 15.35
C ILE A 650 10.46 -4.11 14.94
N LEU A 651 11.40 -4.42 15.83
CA LEU A 651 12.83 -4.56 15.48
C LEU A 651 13.05 -5.73 14.50
N LEU A 652 12.41 -6.87 14.78
CA LEU A 652 12.45 -8.04 13.90
C LEU A 652 11.81 -7.73 12.53
N HIS A 653 10.62 -7.12 12.54
CA HIS A 653 9.91 -6.70 11.34
C HIS A 653 10.73 -5.72 10.50
N ARG A 654 11.37 -4.71 11.12
CA ARG A 654 12.24 -3.76 10.42
C ARG A 654 13.40 -4.46 9.72
N ARG A 655 14.02 -5.47 10.35
CA ARG A 655 15.05 -6.30 9.70
C ARG A 655 14.49 -7.06 8.50
N ASP A 656 13.28 -7.62 8.63
CA ASP A 656 12.64 -8.37 7.55
C ASP A 656 12.24 -7.44 6.38
N LEU A 657 11.84 -6.19 6.64
CA LEU A 657 11.63 -5.16 5.61
C LEU A 657 12.92 -4.87 4.81
N ILE A 658 14.07 -4.79 5.48
CA ILE A 658 15.37 -4.60 4.81
C ILE A 658 15.66 -5.78 3.87
N ASN A 659 15.38 -7.01 4.28
CA ASN A 659 15.55 -8.20 3.43
C ASN A 659 14.61 -8.19 2.21
N LEU A 660 13.44 -7.55 2.33
CA LEU A 660 12.51 -7.32 1.23
C LEU A 660 12.97 -6.21 0.27
N GLY A 661 14.06 -5.49 0.60
CA GLY A 661 14.58 -4.39 -0.20
C GLY A 661 13.96 -3.03 0.14
N ILE A 662 13.22 -2.93 1.25
CA ILE A 662 12.66 -1.66 1.74
C ILE A 662 13.73 -0.97 2.58
N ALA A 663 14.07 0.26 2.24
CA ALA A 663 15.09 1.04 2.96
C ALA A 663 14.54 1.63 4.29
N ALA A 664 14.01 0.77 5.16
CA ALA A 664 13.41 1.14 6.44
C ALA A 664 14.46 1.75 7.40
N GLU A 665 14.09 2.82 8.09
CA GLU A 665 14.95 3.54 9.01
C GLU A 665 15.45 2.63 10.14
N SER A 666 16.69 2.87 10.58
CA SER A 666 17.24 2.18 11.75
C SER A 666 16.71 2.80 13.03
N ILE A 667 16.15 1.97 13.92
CA ILE A 667 15.54 2.45 15.17
C ILE A 667 16.34 2.08 16.43
N GLN A 668 17.22 1.09 16.35
CA GLN A 668 18.16 0.66 17.40
C GLN A 668 19.38 -0.04 16.79
N PRO A 669 20.50 -0.16 17.52
CA PRO A 669 21.60 -1.05 17.12
C PRO A 669 21.11 -2.50 16.97
N ASP A 670 21.55 -3.21 15.92
CA ASP A 670 21.23 -4.64 15.71
C ASP A 670 21.64 -5.54 16.89
N TRP A 671 22.60 -5.08 17.70
CA TRP A 671 22.99 -5.73 18.93
C TRP A 671 21.81 -5.83 19.92
N CYS A 672 20.93 -4.82 20.00
CA CYS A 672 19.79 -4.81 20.91
C CYS A 672 18.76 -5.89 20.58
N LEU A 673 18.46 -6.10 19.31
CA LEU A 673 17.60 -7.19 18.85
C LEU A 673 18.15 -8.56 19.27
N GLN A 674 19.48 -8.71 19.31
CA GLN A 674 20.15 -9.96 19.71
C GLN A 674 20.39 -10.07 21.23
N ASN A 675 20.16 -9.00 22.00
CA ASN A 675 20.51 -8.92 23.42
C ASN A 675 19.40 -8.19 24.21
N PRO A 676 18.19 -8.78 24.28
CA PRO A 676 16.96 -8.08 24.69
C PRO A 676 16.89 -7.67 26.18
N PHE A 677 17.84 -8.09 27.01
CA PHE A 677 17.92 -7.69 28.42
C PHE A 677 18.73 -6.40 28.66
N TYR A 678 19.46 -5.92 27.66
CA TYR A 678 20.48 -4.89 27.86
C TYR A 678 20.11 -3.51 27.28
N CYS A 679 19.14 -3.45 26.37
CA CYS A 679 18.69 -2.19 25.75
C CYS A 679 17.44 -1.63 26.42
N VAL A 680 17.47 -1.57 27.75
CA VAL A 680 16.43 -0.98 28.61
C VAL A 680 17.06 0.16 29.42
N ARG A 681 16.28 1.19 29.74
CA ARG A 681 16.71 2.32 30.57
C ARG A 681 15.89 2.38 31.84
#